data_AF-A0A2E4D7U8-F1
#
_entry.id   AF-A0A2E4D7U8-F1
#
_cell.length_a   1.000
_cell.length_b   1.000
_cell.length_c   1.000
_cell.angle_alpha   90.00
_cell.angle_beta   90.00
_cell.angle_gamma   90.00
#
_symmetry.space_group_name_H-M   'P 1'
#
loop_
_entity.id
_entity.type
_entity.pdbx_description
1 polymer ?
#
loop_
_entity_poly.entity_id
_entity_poly.type
_entity_poly.pdbx_seq_one_letter_code
_entity_poly.pdbx_strand_id
1 'polypeptide(L)'
;MFFKLVIFIVFIISQELGAQTPAPASAPYYPFEREANPLDDQLDDLEEAGYRPTERLRNNEREKAERIIREAAGAQNASECDFTEEVRGDRTIAQYDQVISDMSNFILQNYSSECVANLLTHYMAEKFKHGRKVTRSASCQNEHRQVDFPETFCPRIVQEHGLFLRTYQRLADALIDPTLDLRVCSGGTSISNYEELSQYITRVMDNNEQTQECREVGLNQTRLRNNGKYLLTQTSPNNYTARIAMDFSILDGGTSQLNSQDMMDRVRRCIAGTNQFFKTATGENLTIDILDTQRRDNLPENQRPVVHQIRYQAAEFRQNSNSYQDNIDCETIAHEVFHLMGLLDEYHEGDGGFYYNSKTGIGIDRDEDIAGFQNAINNDELRYVPVSNSCRSIPETPSLMAQQAQAFAEVASQNLTCECSGENANICQNILGFNSPNLTMYISSNFEFDGFSDICSIDNNTPYGFGGPINFNELSTTELEQAQFFERKSVSENELIVEKWPRIDSLTMISPNQYGLIYKNIYRCSCEGNSDPNCREKLEILKNGDLEPYYKRWCKKNLGMNQPGTDSGLDTLNVPGSPVEQVSITQDENSFTVVSPPKNPGASILHPAQMSFIKFGGCHTRALKYRTCQSFSYVESCPDRPAYCDEEEQWLMQEQ
;
A
#
# COMPACT_ATOMS: atom_id res chain seq x y z
N MET A 1 37.95 -19.34 -59.33
CA MET A 1 36.67 -18.96 -58.69
C MET A 1 37.02 -18.21 -57.41
N PHE A 2 36.49 -17.00 -57.23
CA PHE A 2 37.08 -15.92 -56.43
C PHE A 2 37.39 -16.27 -54.96
N PHE A 3 38.65 -16.01 -54.57
CA PHE A 3 39.15 -15.90 -53.20
C PHE A 3 39.36 -14.41 -52.88
N LYS A 4 38.94 -13.94 -51.71
CA LYS A 4 39.56 -12.76 -51.07
C LYS A 4 39.59 -12.93 -49.55
N LEU A 5 40.81 -13.27 -49.10
CA LEU A 5 41.38 -13.02 -47.79
C LEU A 5 42.45 -11.94 -48.04
N VAL A 6 42.50 -10.85 -47.26
CA VAL A 6 43.68 -9.98 -47.22
C VAL A 6 43.96 -9.53 -45.78
N ILE A 7 45.22 -9.74 -45.43
CA ILE A 7 45.97 -9.47 -44.22
C ILE A 7 46.69 -8.11 -44.34
N PHE A 8 46.75 -7.37 -43.22
CA PHE A 8 47.73 -6.36 -42.74
C PHE A 8 48.38 -5.32 -43.68
N ILE A 9 48.57 -4.09 -43.15
CA ILE A 9 49.90 -3.49 -42.90
C ILE A 9 49.75 -2.20 -42.06
N VAL A 10 50.68 -2.06 -41.10
CA VAL A 10 50.97 -0.91 -40.24
C VAL A 10 51.94 0.04 -40.95
N PHE A 11 51.74 1.36 -40.83
CA PHE A 11 52.84 2.33 -40.88
C PHE A 11 52.59 3.51 -39.93
N ILE A 12 53.61 3.80 -39.12
CA ILE A 12 53.73 4.92 -38.17
C ILE A 12 54.24 6.14 -38.93
N ILE A 13 53.64 7.33 -38.74
CA ILE A 13 54.36 8.63 -38.69
C ILE A 13 53.67 9.55 -37.67
N SER A 14 54.50 10.07 -36.78
CA SER A 14 54.29 11.05 -35.72
C SER A 14 54.00 12.46 -36.25
N GLN A 15 53.09 13.21 -35.61
CA GLN A 15 53.25 14.65 -35.41
C GLN A 15 52.59 15.10 -34.11
N GLU A 16 53.40 15.78 -33.28
CA GLU A 16 52.98 16.66 -32.20
C GLU A 16 52.21 17.85 -32.78
N LEU A 17 51.04 18.15 -32.23
CA LEU A 17 50.50 19.51 -32.16
C LEU A 17 49.65 19.60 -30.90
N GLY A 18 50.12 20.41 -29.94
CA GLY A 18 49.37 20.73 -28.74
C GLY A 18 48.09 21.47 -29.08
N ALA A 19 46.96 20.97 -28.58
CA ALA A 19 45.71 21.70 -28.53
C ALA A 19 45.45 22.09 -27.08
N GLN A 20 45.57 23.39 -26.83
CA GLN A 20 45.03 24.05 -25.64
C GLN A 20 43.54 23.71 -25.53
N THR A 21 43.12 23.24 -24.36
CA THR A 21 41.72 23.20 -23.96
C THR A 21 41.10 24.58 -24.14
N PRO A 22 40.02 24.73 -24.93
CA PRO A 22 39.27 25.98 -24.92
C PRO A 22 38.61 26.12 -23.55
N ALA A 23 38.78 27.28 -22.92
CA ALA A 23 37.98 27.67 -21.78
C ALA A 23 36.49 27.53 -22.16
N PRO A 24 35.62 27.05 -21.24
CA PRO A 24 34.20 26.96 -21.53
C PRO A 24 33.69 28.35 -21.90
N ALA A 25 33.10 28.46 -23.09
CA ALA A 25 32.40 29.64 -23.52
C ALA A 25 31.36 29.98 -22.45
N SER A 26 31.46 31.18 -21.87
CA SER A 26 30.42 31.75 -21.02
C SER A 26 29.11 31.69 -21.79
N ALA A 27 28.19 30.86 -21.31
CA ALA A 27 26.85 30.76 -21.87
C ALA A 27 26.23 32.17 -21.94
N PRO A 28 25.57 32.52 -23.06
CA PRO A 28 24.82 33.77 -23.12
C PRO A 28 23.79 33.77 -21.99
N TYR A 29 23.84 34.82 -21.18
CA TYR A 29 22.84 35.11 -20.15
C TYR A 29 21.52 35.41 -20.86
N TYR A 30 20.70 34.37 -21.04
CA TYR A 30 19.29 34.52 -21.37
C TYR A 30 18.60 34.97 -20.08
N PRO A 31 17.95 36.15 -20.05
CA PRO A 31 17.08 36.46 -18.94
C PRO A 31 16.02 35.36 -18.89
N PHE A 32 15.93 34.66 -17.76
CA PHE A 32 14.79 33.81 -17.44
C PHE A 32 13.54 34.69 -17.58
N GLU A 33 12.80 34.55 -18.68
CA GLU A 33 11.37 34.78 -18.64
C GLU A 33 10.84 33.74 -17.65
N ARG A 34 10.49 34.22 -16.44
CA ARG A 34 9.66 33.44 -15.54
C ARG A 34 8.39 33.14 -16.32
N GLU A 35 8.16 31.88 -16.65
CA GLU A 35 6.80 31.44 -16.95
C GLU A 35 5.94 31.90 -15.77
N ALA A 36 4.86 32.60 -16.09
CA ALA A 36 3.94 33.17 -15.12
C ALA A 36 3.57 32.08 -14.10
N ASN A 37 3.50 32.45 -12.83
CA ASN A 37 2.99 31.53 -11.83
C ASN A 37 1.60 31.08 -12.32
N PRO A 38 1.21 29.79 -12.27
CA PRO A 38 -0.16 29.39 -12.56
C PRO A 38 -1.19 30.16 -11.72
N LEU A 39 -0.76 30.77 -10.61
CA LEU A 39 -1.52 31.73 -9.82
C LEU A 39 -1.75 33.08 -10.53
N ASP A 40 -0.80 33.58 -11.31
CA ASP A 40 -0.89 34.85 -12.04
C ASP A 40 -1.86 34.73 -13.23
N ASP A 41 -1.83 33.61 -13.97
CA ASP A 41 -2.81 33.35 -15.05
C ASP A 41 -4.23 33.17 -14.50
N GLN A 42 -4.37 32.52 -13.33
CA GLN A 42 -5.65 32.41 -12.62
C GLN A 42 -6.13 33.75 -12.05
N LEU A 43 -5.20 34.63 -11.64
CA LEU A 43 -5.53 35.98 -11.20
C LEU A 43 -5.98 36.86 -12.37
N ASP A 44 -5.35 36.71 -13.54
CA ASP A 44 -5.73 37.43 -14.76
C ASP A 44 -7.12 36.99 -15.28
N ASP A 45 -7.42 35.68 -15.26
CA ASP A 45 -8.76 35.14 -15.59
C ASP A 45 -9.84 35.66 -14.62
N LEU A 46 -9.50 35.78 -13.34
CA LEU A 46 -10.38 36.35 -12.32
C LEU A 46 -10.55 37.86 -12.52
N GLU A 47 -9.48 38.60 -12.85
CA GLU A 47 -9.55 40.04 -13.14
C GLU A 47 -10.38 40.34 -14.39
N GLU A 48 -10.30 39.50 -15.42
CA GLU A 48 -11.13 39.56 -16.63
C GLU A 48 -12.60 39.23 -16.33
N ALA A 49 -12.86 38.37 -15.33
CA ALA A 49 -14.18 38.09 -14.77
C ALA A 49 -14.67 39.14 -13.74
N GLY A 50 -13.92 40.22 -13.49
CA GLY A 50 -14.32 41.35 -12.66
C GLY A 50 -13.84 41.29 -11.19
N TYR A 51 -12.95 40.36 -10.85
CA TYR A 51 -12.20 40.37 -9.59
C TYR A 51 -11.27 41.59 -9.57
N ARG A 52 -11.34 42.42 -8.53
CA ARG A 52 -10.33 43.47 -8.27
C ARG A 52 -10.00 43.44 -6.78
N PRO A 53 -8.89 42.79 -6.38
CA PRO A 53 -8.65 42.41 -4.99
C PRO A 53 -8.48 43.60 -4.02
N THR A 54 -8.36 44.82 -4.54
CA THR A 54 -8.08 46.02 -3.73
C THR A 54 -9.16 47.10 -3.76
N GLU A 55 -10.19 46.99 -4.61
CA GLU A 55 -11.23 48.03 -4.72
C GLU A 55 -12.60 47.53 -4.24
N ARG A 56 -13.18 48.24 -3.26
CA ARG A 56 -14.59 48.05 -2.89
C ARG A 56 -15.46 48.31 -4.12
N LEU A 57 -16.29 47.33 -4.49
CA LEU A 57 -17.39 47.50 -5.46
C LEU A 57 -18.13 48.81 -5.16
N ARG A 58 -18.23 49.68 -6.16
CA ARG A 58 -18.91 50.96 -6.00
C ARG A 58 -20.42 50.69 -5.85
N ASN A 59 -21.11 51.50 -5.04
CA ASN A 59 -22.54 51.28 -4.74
C ASN A 59 -23.41 51.18 -6.00
N ASN A 60 -23.04 51.88 -7.08
CA ASN A 60 -23.73 51.82 -8.35
C ASN A 60 -23.56 50.48 -9.11
N GLU A 61 -22.43 49.81 -8.95
CA GLU A 61 -22.15 48.48 -9.53
C GLU A 61 -22.91 47.40 -8.78
N ARG A 62 -23.00 47.53 -7.44
CA ARG A 62 -23.86 46.70 -6.59
C ARG A 62 -25.35 46.87 -6.93
N GLU A 63 -25.83 48.11 -7.00
CA GLU A 63 -27.23 48.40 -7.37
C GLU A 63 -27.56 47.93 -8.79
N LYS A 64 -26.58 47.96 -9.71
CA LYS A 64 -26.74 47.45 -11.09
C LYS A 64 -26.85 45.93 -11.12
N ALA A 65 -26.02 45.22 -10.35
CA ALA A 65 -26.12 43.76 -10.21
C ALA A 65 -27.46 43.36 -9.56
N GLU A 66 -27.86 44.02 -8.46
CA GLU A 66 -29.15 43.80 -7.79
C GLU A 66 -30.36 44.09 -8.70
N ARG A 67 -30.24 45.00 -9.66
CA ARG A 67 -31.29 45.28 -10.65
C ARG A 67 -31.36 44.21 -11.75
N ILE A 68 -30.22 43.79 -12.29
CA ILE A 68 -30.17 42.74 -13.33
C ILE A 68 -30.73 41.41 -12.78
N ILE A 69 -30.43 41.11 -11.52
CA ILE A 69 -30.96 39.94 -10.80
C ILE A 69 -32.48 40.04 -10.59
N ARG A 70 -33.02 41.23 -10.27
CA ARG A 70 -34.48 41.46 -10.15
C ARG A 70 -35.21 41.30 -11.49
N GLU A 71 -34.60 41.74 -12.58
CA GLU A 71 -35.17 41.66 -13.92
C GLU A 71 -35.14 40.22 -14.48
N ALA A 72 -34.13 39.42 -14.11
CA ALA A 72 -34.03 38.00 -14.50
C ALA A 72 -35.04 37.09 -13.77
N ALA A 73 -35.36 37.41 -12.51
CA ALA A 73 -36.17 36.54 -11.63
C ALA A 73 -37.68 36.61 -11.78
N GLY A 74 -38.22 37.61 -12.50
CA GLY A 74 -39.66 37.84 -12.57
C GLY A 74 -40.37 37.99 -11.21
N ALA A 75 -39.61 38.20 -10.13
CA ALA A 75 -40.10 38.21 -8.76
C ALA A 75 -40.85 39.52 -8.46
N GLN A 76 -42.07 39.42 -7.95
CA GLN A 76 -42.87 40.60 -7.61
C GLN A 76 -42.40 41.29 -6.31
N ASN A 77 -41.67 40.58 -5.43
CA ASN A 77 -41.28 41.09 -4.11
C ASN A 77 -39.96 40.44 -3.61
N ALA A 78 -39.09 41.23 -2.98
CA ALA A 78 -37.74 40.84 -2.53
C ALA A 78 -37.69 39.87 -1.34
N SER A 79 -38.82 39.62 -0.68
CA SER A 79 -38.88 38.92 0.62
C SER A 79 -38.81 37.39 0.56
N GLU A 80 -38.91 36.78 -0.62
CA GLU A 80 -38.96 35.30 -0.75
C GLU A 80 -37.58 34.64 -0.79
N CYS A 81 -36.49 35.42 -0.90
CA CYS A 81 -35.11 34.93 -0.94
C CYS A 81 -34.16 35.77 -0.06
N ASP A 82 -34.72 36.50 0.90
CA ASP A 82 -33.95 37.44 1.72
C ASP A 82 -33.29 36.74 2.91
N PHE A 83 -32.03 36.34 2.74
CA PHE A 83 -31.18 35.83 3.83
C PHE A 83 -30.52 36.95 4.66
N THR A 84 -30.95 38.21 4.49
CA THR A 84 -30.36 39.37 5.19
C THR A 84 -30.91 39.61 6.59
N GLU A 85 -31.72 38.70 7.17
CA GLU A 85 -32.00 38.74 8.60
C GLU A 85 -30.68 38.74 9.35
N GLU A 86 -30.30 39.94 9.82
CA GLU A 86 -28.98 40.26 10.33
C GLU A 86 -28.48 39.13 11.22
N VAL A 87 -27.32 38.57 10.87
CA VAL A 87 -26.51 37.75 11.77
C VAL A 87 -26.10 38.63 12.95
N ARG A 88 -27.04 38.82 13.89
CA ARG A 88 -26.85 39.52 15.15
C ARG A 88 -26.30 38.54 16.17
N GLY A 89 -25.12 38.85 16.67
CA GLY A 89 -24.39 38.05 17.65
C GLY A 89 -22.96 37.81 17.21
N ASP A 90 -22.06 37.53 18.16
CA ASP A 90 -20.62 37.29 17.99
C ASP A 90 -20.27 36.03 17.16
N ARG A 91 -21.05 35.72 16.12
CA ARG A 91 -20.83 34.56 15.27
C ARG A 91 -19.62 34.79 14.37
N THR A 92 -18.70 33.85 14.36
CA THR A 92 -17.49 33.91 13.52
C THR A 92 -17.83 33.54 12.07
N ILE A 93 -17.11 34.07 11.09
CA ILE A 93 -17.26 33.72 9.66
C ILE A 93 -17.25 32.19 9.45
N ALA A 94 -16.44 31.47 10.24
CA ALA A 94 -16.40 30.00 10.27
C ALA A 94 -17.77 29.34 10.53
N GLN A 95 -18.58 29.93 11.41
CA GLN A 95 -19.92 29.43 11.70
C GLN A 95 -20.87 29.71 10.55
N TYR A 96 -20.65 30.79 9.81
CA TYR A 96 -21.42 31.09 8.60
C TYR A 96 -21.07 30.11 7.47
N ASP A 97 -19.78 29.81 7.26
CA ASP A 97 -19.34 28.80 6.28
C ASP A 97 -19.88 27.42 6.63
N GLN A 98 -19.81 27.03 7.91
CA GLN A 98 -20.34 25.75 8.37
C GLN A 98 -21.86 25.67 8.12
N VAL A 99 -22.60 26.72 8.48
CA VAL A 99 -24.04 26.78 8.20
C VAL A 99 -24.29 26.62 6.71
N ILE A 100 -23.71 27.44 5.83
CA ILE A 100 -23.98 27.32 4.39
C ILE A 100 -23.54 25.96 3.83
N SER A 101 -22.43 25.39 4.33
CA SER A 101 -21.97 24.03 3.97
C SER A 101 -23.01 22.97 4.34
N ASP A 102 -23.49 23.00 5.58
CA ASP A 102 -24.50 22.06 6.10
C ASP A 102 -25.83 22.22 5.36
N MET A 103 -26.18 23.45 4.97
CA MET A 103 -27.40 23.77 4.24
C MET A 103 -27.34 23.42 2.76
N SER A 104 -26.15 23.28 2.17
CA SER A 104 -25.96 23.24 0.72
C SER A 104 -26.80 22.17 0.05
N ASN A 105 -26.88 20.97 0.62
CA ASN A 105 -27.71 19.90 0.06
C ASN A 105 -29.20 20.24 0.05
N PHE A 106 -29.72 20.81 1.13
CA PHE A 106 -31.11 21.26 1.19
C PHE A 106 -31.39 22.35 0.15
N ILE A 107 -30.48 23.32 0.05
CA ILE A 107 -30.57 24.43 -0.90
C ILE A 107 -30.68 23.91 -2.33
N LEU A 108 -29.78 23.00 -2.72
CA LEU A 108 -29.74 22.43 -4.06
C LEU A 108 -30.96 21.54 -4.38
N GLN A 109 -31.58 20.93 -3.37
CA GLN A 109 -32.74 20.05 -3.52
C GLN A 109 -34.08 20.79 -3.61
N ASN A 110 -34.20 21.94 -2.96
CA ASN A 110 -35.49 22.58 -2.69
C ASN A 110 -35.66 23.95 -3.34
N TYR A 111 -34.58 24.57 -3.79
CA TYR A 111 -34.61 25.90 -4.37
C TYR A 111 -34.28 25.85 -5.85
N SER A 112 -34.84 26.80 -6.62
CA SER A 112 -34.52 26.94 -8.03
C SER A 112 -33.03 27.27 -8.20
N SER A 113 -32.45 26.92 -9.35
CA SER A 113 -31.09 27.32 -9.72
C SER A 113 -30.87 28.83 -9.55
N GLU A 114 -31.90 29.64 -9.79
CA GLU A 114 -31.86 31.08 -9.56
C GLU A 114 -31.73 31.48 -8.08
N CYS A 115 -32.43 30.79 -7.18
CA CYS A 115 -32.30 31.03 -5.74
C CYS A 115 -30.95 30.52 -5.20
N VAL A 116 -30.46 29.40 -5.73
CA VAL A 116 -29.09 28.91 -5.47
C VAL A 116 -28.05 29.94 -5.91
N ALA A 117 -28.22 30.57 -7.08
CA ALA A 117 -27.34 31.61 -7.59
C ALA A 117 -27.36 32.88 -6.69
N ASN A 118 -28.54 33.28 -6.22
CA ASN A 118 -28.69 34.40 -5.28
C ASN A 118 -28.02 34.12 -3.93
N LEU A 119 -28.18 32.90 -3.40
CA LEU A 119 -27.51 32.49 -2.18
C LEU A 119 -25.99 32.46 -2.37
N LEU A 120 -25.49 31.85 -3.45
CA LEU A 120 -24.05 31.79 -3.75
C LEU A 120 -23.45 33.19 -3.80
N THR A 121 -24.16 34.11 -4.47
CA THR A 121 -23.78 35.53 -4.56
C THR A 121 -23.72 36.19 -3.18
N HIS A 122 -24.73 35.95 -2.32
CA HIS A 122 -24.77 36.49 -0.97
C HIS A 122 -23.69 35.89 -0.06
N TYR A 123 -23.48 34.58 -0.16
CA TYR A 123 -22.48 33.81 0.56
C TYR A 123 -21.07 34.34 0.27
N MET A 124 -20.75 34.55 -1.01
CA MET A 124 -19.51 35.19 -1.43
C MET A 124 -19.41 36.62 -0.89
N ALA A 125 -20.46 37.44 -1.04
CA ALA A 125 -20.43 38.84 -0.63
C ALA A 125 -20.18 39.01 0.88
N GLU A 126 -20.83 38.22 1.75
CA GLU A 126 -20.60 38.28 3.20
C GLU A 126 -19.21 37.77 3.60
N LYS A 127 -18.70 36.71 2.94
CA LYS A 127 -17.31 36.23 3.14
C LYS A 127 -16.30 37.35 2.83
N PHE A 128 -16.45 38.04 1.70
CA PHE A 128 -15.54 39.12 1.29
C PHE A 128 -15.69 40.40 2.13
N LYS A 129 -16.91 40.73 2.58
CA LYS A 129 -17.18 41.86 3.48
C LYS A 129 -16.47 41.73 4.83
N HIS A 130 -16.21 40.50 5.28
CA HIS A 130 -15.62 40.21 6.58
C HIS A 130 -14.20 39.62 6.54
N GLY A 131 -13.55 39.51 5.37
CA GLY A 131 -12.22 38.88 5.20
C GLY A 131 -11.10 39.40 6.12
N ARG A 132 -11.19 40.66 6.61
CA ARG A 132 -10.22 41.22 7.59
C ARG A 132 -10.40 40.74 9.04
N LYS A 133 -11.49 40.02 9.36
CA LYS A 133 -11.75 39.49 10.71
C LYS A 133 -11.23 38.06 10.91
N VAL A 134 -11.08 37.26 9.85
CA VAL A 134 -10.49 35.89 9.93
C VAL A 134 -9.05 35.95 10.42
N THR A 135 -8.28 36.92 9.93
CA THR A 135 -6.87 37.16 10.30
C THR A 135 -6.67 37.75 11.71
N ARG A 136 -7.74 38.01 12.47
CA ARG A 136 -7.68 38.60 13.82
C ARG A 136 -8.25 37.69 14.93
N SER A 137 -8.34 36.38 14.69
CA SER A 137 -8.53 35.41 15.77
C SER A 137 -7.34 35.52 16.73
N ALA A 138 -7.61 35.82 18.01
CA ALA A 138 -6.57 36.02 19.03
C ALA A 138 -5.63 34.82 19.17
N SER A 139 -6.13 33.62 18.85
CA SER A 139 -5.37 32.36 18.79
C SER A 139 -4.26 32.36 17.75
N CYS A 140 -4.36 33.14 16.67
CA CYS A 140 -3.32 33.23 15.62
C CYS A 140 -2.52 34.55 15.68
N GLN A 141 -2.77 35.43 16.67
CA GLN A 141 -2.02 36.69 16.85
C GLN A 141 -0.83 36.60 17.82
N ASN A 142 -0.80 35.60 18.71
CA ASN A 142 0.15 35.60 19.81
C ASN A 142 1.51 34.97 19.49
N GLU A 143 1.66 34.22 18.40
CA GLU A 143 2.92 33.48 18.18
C GLU A 143 3.91 34.12 17.21
N HIS A 144 3.50 34.83 16.13
CA HIS A 144 4.50 35.24 15.14
C HIS A 144 4.27 36.62 14.52
N ARG A 145 4.94 37.63 15.10
CA ARG A 145 5.29 38.85 14.35
C ARG A 145 6.52 38.51 13.49
N GLN A 146 6.39 38.56 12.16
CA GLN A 146 7.44 38.42 11.13
C GLN A 146 7.62 37.06 10.42
N VAL A 147 6.55 36.44 9.92
CA VAL A 147 6.70 35.45 8.83
C VAL A 147 5.78 35.85 7.68
N ASP A 148 6.32 35.86 6.46
CA ASP A 148 5.66 36.35 5.24
C ASP A 148 4.49 35.47 4.75
N PHE A 149 4.15 34.39 5.45
CA PHE A 149 3.09 33.44 5.07
C PHE A 149 2.26 33.00 6.30
N PRO A 150 1.25 33.78 6.72
CA PRO A 150 0.41 33.47 7.88
C PRO A 150 -0.54 32.28 7.68
N GLU A 151 -0.70 31.81 6.44
CA GLU A 151 -1.63 30.73 6.08
C GLU A 151 -1.09 29.33 6.44
N THR A 152 0.23 29.17 6.56
CA THR A 152 0.89 27.89 6.83
C THR A 152 0.81 27.47 8.31
N PHE A 153 0.56 28.39 9.23
CA PHE A 153 0.70 28.17 10.68
C PHE A 153 -0.61 28.21 11.48
N CYS A 154 -1.75 28.38 10.82
CA CYS A 154 -3.05 28.41 11.49
C CYS A 154 -3.95 27.32 10.85
N PRO A 155 -3.85 26.05 11.29
CA PRO A 155 -4.61 24.91 10.72
C PRO A 155 -6.10 25.19 10.59
N ARG A 156 -6.65 25.98 11.52
CA ARG A 156 -8.04 26.42 11.50
C ARG A 156 -8.39 27.33 10.32
N ILE A 157 -7.49 28.21 9.89
CA ILE A 157 -7.69 29.06 8.69
C ILE A 157 -7.66 28.20 7.43
N VAL A 158 -6.73 27.24 7.35
CA VAL A 158 -6.65 26.28 6.23
C VAL A 158 -7.93 25.44 6.14
N GLN A 159 -8.43 24.96 7.29
CA GLN A 159 -9.68 24.21 7.38
C GLN A 159 -10.90 25.06 6.98
N GLU A 160 -11.01 26.29 7.47
CA GLU A 160 -12.11 27.22 7.14
C GLU A 160 -12.07 27.65 5.66
N HIS A 161 -10.88 27.81 5.08
CA HIS A 161 -10.70 28.09 3.66
C HIS A 161 -11.10 26.90 2.79
N GLY A 162 -10.67 25.69 3.16
CA GLY A 162 -11.07 24.46 2.46
C GLY A 162 -12.57 24.18 2.54
N LEU A 163 -13.21 24.51 3.66
CA LEU A 163 -14.67 24.39 3.81
C LEU A 163 -15.42 25.35 2.88
N PHE A 164 -14.98 26.61 2.79
CA PHE A 164 -15.53 27.59 1.88
C PHE A 164 -15.42 27.14 0.42
N LEU A 165 -14.22 26.73 -0.03
CA LEU A 165 -13.99 26.33 -1.43
C LEU A 165 -14.86 25.13 -1.83
N ARG A 166 -14.98 24.11 -0.97
CA ARG A 166 -15.86 22.96 -1.23
C ARG A 166 -17.33 23.36 -1.32
N THR A 167 -17.77 24.23 -0.41
CA THR A 167 -19.16 24.69 -0.35
C THR A 167 -19.52 25.56 -1.56
N TYR A 168 -18.62 26.48 -1.92
CA TYR A 168 -18.70 27.28 -3.14
C TYR A 168 -18.78 26.40 -4.38
N GLN A 169 -17.84 25.46 -4.55
CA GLN A 169 -17.77 24.59 -5.73
C GLN A 169 -19.05 23.76 -5.87
N ARG A 170 -19.55 23.19 -4.78
CA ARG A 170 -20.78 22.39 -4.77
C ARG A 170 -22.02 23.21 -5.18
N LEU A 171 -22.13 24.45 -4.70
CA LEU A 171 -23.22 25.34 -5.09
C LEU A 171 -23.07 25.82 -6.55
N ALA A 172 -21.85 26.01 -7.04
CA ALA A 172 -21.55 26.40 -8.41
C ALA A 172 -21.81 25.24 -9.40
N ASP A 173 -21.37 24.02 -9.10
CA ASP A 173 -21.56 22.83 -9.92
C ASP A 173 -23.04 22.54 -10.16
N ALA A 174 -23.87 22.74 -9.13
CA ALA A 174 -25.33 22.57 -9.24
C ALA A 174 -26.04 23.62 -10.11
N LEU A 175 -25.38 24.75 -10.40
CA LEU A 175 -25.87 25.71 -11.41
C LEU A 175 -25.51 25.26 -12.83
N ILE A 176 -24.48 24.44 -12.99
CA ILE A 176 -23.93 23.99 -14.28
C ILE A 176 -24.59 22.67 -14.71
N ASP A 177 -24.92 21.76 -13.77
CA ASP A 177 -25.58 20.47 -14.07
C ASP A 177 -26.70 20.12 -13.06
N PRO A 178 -27.95 20.59 -13.28
CA PRO A 178 -29.06 20.36 -12.36
C PRO A 178 -29.63 18.93 -12.55
N THR A 179 -29.07 17.95 -11.86
CA THR A 179 -29.64 16.59 -11.87
C THR A 179 -31.01 16.57 -11.18
N LEU A 180 -32.01 16.03 -11.90
CA LEU A 180 -33.45 16.07 -11.58
C LEU A 180 -33.90 15.21 -10.37
N ASP A 181 -33.03 14.37 -9.81
CA ASP A 181 -33.39 13.29 -8.86
C ASP A 181 -33.49 13.72 -7.38
N LEU A 182 -33.42 15.01 -7.10
CA LEU A 182 -33.22 15.53 -5.75
C LEU A 182 -34.47 16.18 -5.10
N ARG A 183 -35.66 16.05 -5.70
CA ARG A 183 -36.90 16.62 -5.13
C ARG A 183 -37.58 15.66 -4.15
N VAL A 184 -37.31 15.82 -2.86
CA VAL A 184 -38.09 15.17 -1.80
C VAL A 184 -39.31 16.03 -1.48
N CYS A 185 -40.47 15.72 -2.06
CA CYS A 185 -41.73 16.32 -1.59
C CYS A 185 -42.06 15.78 -0.20
N SER A 186 -42.02 16.62 0.84
CA SER A 186 -42.37 16.21 2.20
C SER A 186 -43.88 16.01 2.33
N GLY A 187 -44.28 14.76 2.60
CA GLY A 187 -45.63 14.43 3.03
C GLY A 187 -45.81 14.78 4.52
N GLY A 188 -46.41 15.93 4.82
CA GLY A 188 -47.22 16.14 6.03
C GLY A 188 -46.54 16.25 7.40
N THR A 189 -45.24 16.01 7.57
CA THR A 189 -44.56 16.27 8.85
C THR A 189 -44.19 17.74 8.98
N SER A 190 -44.86 18.45 9.89
CA SER A 190 -44.49 19.81 10.30
C SER A 190 -43.13 19.75 11.02
N ILE A 191 -42.07 20.10 10.29
CA ILE A 191 -40.74 20.29 10.86
C ILE A 191 -40.69 21.72 11.39
N SER A 192 -40.39 21.89 12.68
CA SER A 192 -40.68 23.13 13.41
C SER A 192 -39.56 24.17 13.38
N ASN A 193 -38.33 23.76 13.02
CA ASN A 193 -37.20 24.65 12.87
C ASN A 193 -36.16 24.12 11.86
N TYR A 194 -35.23 25.00 11.50
CA TYR A 194 -34.20 24.77 10.48
C TYR A 194 -33.22 23.62 10.83
N GLU A 195 -32.91 23.44 12.12
CA GLU A 195 -32.00 22.40 12.60
C GLU A 195 -32.63 21.01 12.50
N GLU A 196 -33.91 20.87 12.84
CA GLU A 196 -34.68 19.64 12.66
C GLU A 196 -34.80 19.25 11.18
N LEU A 197 -34.93 20.24 10.28
CA LEU A 197 -35.00 20.00 8.83
C LEU A 197 -33.65 19.53 8.29
N SER A 198 -32.55 20.18 8.68
CA SER A 198 -31.20 19.77 8.32
C SER A 198 -30.92 18.34 8.80
N GLN A 199 -31.17 18.05 10.09
CA GLN A 199 -31.00 16.70 10.64
C GLN A 199 -31.93 15.65 10.01
N TYR A 200 -33.11 16.05 9.55
CA TYR A 200 -34.02 15.17 8.83
C TYR A 200 -33.52 14.87 7.42
N ILE A 201 -33.04 15.88 6.69
CA ILE A 201 -32.53 15.74 5.33
C ILE A 201 -31.22 14.95 5.30
N THR A 202 -30.29 15.26 6.21
CA THR A 202 -29.08 14.44 6.39
C THR A 202 -29.47 13.00 6.66
N ARG A 203 -30.43 12.75 7.58
CA ARG A 203 -30.96 11.39 7.78
C ARG A 203 -31.58 10.79 6.52
N VAL A 204 -32.33 11.52 5.72
CA VAL A 204 -32.97 10.98 4.50
C VAL A 204 -31.96 10.71 3.39
N MET A 205 -30.96 11.58 3.21
CA MET A 205 -29.88 11.41 2.25
C MET A 205 -28.95 10.28 2.67
N ASP A 206 -28.51 10.28 3.92
CA ASP A 206 -27.75 9.17 4.52
C ASP A 206 -28.57 7.90 4.35
N ASN A 207 -29.88 7.91 4.64
CA ASN A 207 -30.73 6.75 4.43
C ASN A 207 -30.79 6.29 2.97
N ASN A 208 -30.77 7.18 1.97
CA ASN A 208 -30.81 6.79 0.56
C ASN A 208 -29.45 6.24 0.08
N GLU A 209 -28.35 6.93 0.38
CA GLU A 209 -26.99 6.44 0.09
C GLU A 209 -26.72 5.11 0.80
N GLN A 210 -27.04 5.04 2.10
CA GLN A 210 -27.01 3.79 2.86
C GLN A 210 -27.94 2.74 2.25
N THR A 211 -29.14 3.09 1.79
CA THR A 211 -30.03 2.12 1.12
C THR A 211 -29.39 1.57 -0.16
N GLN A 212 -28.71 2.40 -0.95
CA GLN A 212 -28.03 1.93 -2.16
C GLN A 212 -26.79 1.08 -1.85
N GLU A 213 -26.00 1.50 -0.87
CA GLU A 213 -24.78 0.81 -0.43
C GLU A 213 -25.10 -0.52 0.27
N CYS A 214 -26.17 -0.57 1.06
CA CYS A 214 -26.62 -1.78 1.77
C CYS A 214 -27.38 -2.76 0.88
N ARG A 215 -27.85 -2.34 -0.29
CA ARG A 215 -28.50 -3.22 -1.24
C ARG A 215 -27.47 -4.11 -1.91
N GLU A 216 -27.67 -5.42 -1.84
CA GLU A 216 -26.82 -6.41 -2.50
C GLU A 216 -26.84 -6.23 -4.03
N VAL A 217 -25.70 -6.48 -4.66
CA VAL A 217 -25.59 -6.50 -6.13
C VAL A 217 -26.25 -7.80 -6.62
N GLY A 218 -27.33 -7.70 -7.39
CA GLY A 218 -27.95 -8.89 -7.97
C GLY A 218 -27.13 -9.50 -9.12
N LEU A 219 -27.46 -10.72 -9.51
CA LEU A 219 -26.76 -11.43 -10.58
C LEU A 219 -26.77 -10.62 -11.89
N ASN A 220 -25.59 -10.42 -12.47
CA ASN A 220 -25.30 -9.57 -13.64
C ASN A 220 -25.68 -8.10 -13.47
N GLN A 221 -25.92 -7.63 -12.25
CA GLN A 221 -26.08 -6.22 -11.95
C GLN A 221 -24.74 -5.62 -11.55
N THR A 222 -24.66 -4.30 -11.69
CA THR A 222 -23.47 -3.51 -11.38
C THR A 222 -23.86 -2.36 -10.46
N ARG A 223 -23.04 -2.07 -9.44
CA ARG A 223 -23.24 -0.94 -8.53
C ARG A 223 -21.92 -0.26 -8.20
N LEU A 224 -21.95 1.06 -8.11
CA LEU A 224 -20.89 1.81 -7.45
C LEU A 224 -20.90 1.52 -5.95
N ARG A 225 -19.72 1.41 -5.35
CA ARG A 225 -19.53 1.07 -3.94
C ARG A 225 -18.55 2.00 -3.26
N ASN A 226 -18.72 2.12 -1.95
CA ASN A 226 -17.88 2.93 -1.08
C ASN A 226 -17.75 4.36 -1.63
N ASN A 227 -18.89 5.03 -1.85
CA ASN A 227 -18.95 6.37 -2.42
C ASN A 227 -18.32 6.47 -3.83
N GLY A 228 -18.55 5.44 -4.65
CA GLY A 228 -18.08 5.40 -6.03
C GLY A 228 -16.60 5.10 -6.21
N LYS A 229 -15.86 4.69 -5.17
CA LYS A 229 -14.44 4.32 -5.30
C LYS A 229 -14.19 3.15 -6.24
N TYR A 230 -15.16 2.25 -6.41
CA TYR A 230 -15.10 1.14 -7.35
C TYR A 230 -16.49 0.71 -7.81
N LEU A 231 -16.51 -0.06 -8.90
CA LEU A 231 -17.71 -0.58 -9.53
C LEU A 231 -17.77 -2.10 -9.33
N LEU A 232 -18.75 -2.60 -8.57
CA LEU A 232 -18.91 -4.02 -8.25
C LEU A 232 -19.99 -4.68 -9.13
N THR A 233 -19.67 -5.80 -9.77
CA THR A 233 -20.59 -6.64 -10.55
C THR A 233 -20.67 -8.03 -9.95
N GLN A 234 -21.85 -8.61 -9.75
CA GLN A 234 -21.98 -10.04 -9.41
C GLN A 234 -22.08 -10.85 -10.70
N THR A 235 -21.06 -11.60 -11.08
CA THR A 235 -21.01 -12.37 -12.34
C THR A 235 -21.59 -13.77 -12.21
N SER A 236 -21.64 -14.30 -10.99
CA SER A 236 -22.34 -15.55 -10.61
C SER A 236 -22.69 -15.51 -9.12
N PRO A 237 -23.45 -16.46 -8.56
CA PRO A 237 -23.81 -16.45 -7.13
C PRO A 237 -22.64 -16.20 -6.18
N ASN A 238 -21.47 -16.79 -6.47
CA ASN A 238 -20.27 -16.69 -5.63
C ASN A 238 -19.09 -15.99 -6.34
N ASN A 239 -19.32 -15.28 -7.46
CA ASN A 239 -18.24 -14.60 -8.17
C ASN A 239 -18.60 -13.12 -8.39
N TYR A 240 -17.67 -12.27 -8.00
CA TYR A 240 -17.79 -10.82 -8.09
C TYR A 240 -16.64 -10.24 -8.91
N THR A 241 -16.89 -9.14 -9.61
CA THR A 241 -15.86 -8.36 -10.31
C THR A 241 -15.89 -6.92 -9.82
N ALA A 242 -14.80 -6.47 -9.19
CA ALA A 242 -14.59 -5.08 -8.81
C ALA A 242 -13.75 -4.38 -9.89
N ARG A 243 -14.26 -3.27 -10.44
CA ARG A 243 -13.50 -2.43 -11.37
C ARG A 243 -13.06 -1.15 -10.68
N ILE A 244 -11.77 -0.86 -10.72
CA ILE A 244 -11.14 0.29 -10.05
C ILE A 244 -10.48 1.13 -11.12
N ALA A 245 -10.76 2.44 -11.15
CA ALA A 245 -10.10 3.34 -12.08
C ALA A 245 -8.87 3.96 -11.44
N MET A 246 -7.75 3.94 -12.14
CA MET A 246 -6.46 4.45 -11.68
C MET A 246 -5.84 5.35 -12.75
N ASP A 247 -5.05 6.30 -12.29
CA ASP A 247 -4.21 7.14 -13.12
C ASP A 247 -2.87 7.33 -12.43
N PHE A 248 -1.79 7.33 -13.21
CA PHE A 248 -0.43 7.30 -12.70
C PHE A 248 0.34 8.55 -13.09
N SER A 249 0.96 9.21 -12.12
CA SER A 249 1.85 10.35 -12.34
C SER A 249 3.16 10.20 -11.57
N ILE A 250 4.25 10.77 -12.09
CA ILE A 250 5.53 10.74 -11.37
C ILE A 250 5.41 11.65 -10.14
N LEU A 251 5.94 11.22 -8.99
CA LEU A 251 5.98 12.06 -7.79
C LEU A 251 6.76 13.35 -8.07
N ASP A 252 6.28 14.50 -7.61
CA ASP A 252 6.91 15.80 -7.87
C ASP A 252 8.41 15.79 -7.48
N GLY A 253 9.29 15.99 -8.47
CA GLY A 253 10.75 15.95 -8.29
C GLY A 253 11.37 14.54 -8.24
N GLY A 254 10.56 13.48 -8.33
CA GLY A 254 10.99 12.11 -8.47
C GLY A 254 11.53 11.79 -9.87
N THR A 255 12.35 10.76 -9.96
CA THR A 255 12.76 10.13 -11.22
C THR A 255 12.14 8.75 -11.31
N SER A 256 11.83 8.27 -12.52
CA SER A 256 11.30 6.93 -12.76
C SER A 256 11.89 6.38 -14.06
N GLN A 257 12.16 5.07 -14.10
CA GLN A 257 12.52 4.35 -15.32
C GLN A 257 11.28 3.92 -16.13
N LEU A 258 10.11 3.90 -15.49
CA LEU A 258 8.83 3.58 -16.08
C LEU A 258 8.11 4.86 -16.51
N ASN A 259 7.33 4.79 -17.59
CA ASN A 259 6.30 5.80 -17.87
C ASN A 259 4.94 5.37 -17.26
N SER A 260 3.94 6.26 -17.29
CA SER A 260 2.65 6.02 -16.63
C SER A 260 1.89 4.82 -17.21
N GLN A 261 2.05 4.55 -18.51
CA GLN A 261 1.45 3.38 -19.15
C GLN A 261 2.15 2.08 -18.73
N ASP A 262 3.49 2.09 -18.62
CA ASP A 262 4.24 0.93 -18.15
C ASP A 262 3.87 0.57 -16.70
N MET A 263 3.68 1.58 -15.84
CA MET A 263 3.22 1.37 -14.47
C MET A 263 1.79 0.83 -14.42
N MET A 264 0.87 1.39 -15.23
CA MET A 264 -0.49 0.88 -15.39
C MET A 264 -0.50 -0.59 -15.85
N ASP A 265 0.33 -0.95 -16.83
CA ASP A 265 0.44 -2.31 -17.35
C ASP A 265 1.08 -3.26 -16.33
N ARG A 266 2.04 -2.79 -15.53
CA ARG A 266 2.59 -3.54 -14.39
C ARG A 266 1.48 -3.87 -13.38
N VAL A 267 0.73 -2.87 -12.93
CA VAL A 267 -0.36 -3.04 -11.95
C VAL A 267 -1.43 -3.99 -12.48
N ARG A 268 -1.84 -3.84 -13.76
CA ARG A 268 -2.77 -4.78 -14.42
C ARG A 268 -2.25 -6.21 -14.44
N ARG A 269 -0.97 -6.40 -14.80
CA ARG A 269 -0.35 -7.73 -14.85
C ARG A 269 -0.29 -8.37 -13.47
N CYS A 270 0.10 -7.60 -12.45
CA CYS A 270 0.12 -8.06 -11.06
C CYS A 270 -1.27 -8.48 -10.59
N ILE A 271 -2.27 -7.61 -10.72
CA ILE A 271 -3.64 -7.91 -10.32
C ILE A 271 -4.24 -9.09 -11.09
N ALA A 272 -3.99 -9.18 -12.39
CA ALA A 272 -4.45 -10.34 -13.17
C ALA A 272 -3.81 -11.65 -12.68
N GLY A 273 -2.52 -11.63 -12.31
CA GLY A 273 -1.81 -12.79 -11.75
C GLY A 273 -2.28 -13.19 -10.36
N THR A 274 -2.77 -12.24 -9.56
CA THR A 274 -3.20 -12.48 -8.18
C THR A 274 -4.70 -12.75 -8.03
N ASN A 275 -5.53 -12.42 -9.02
CA ASN A 275 -6.99 -12.62 -8.99
C ASN A 275 -7.46 -14.04 -8.63
N GLN A 276 -6.68 -15.06 -8.96
CA GLN A 276 -7.01 -16.45 -8.62
C GLN A 276 -6.98 -16.76 -7.12
N PHE A 277 -6.34 -15.89 -6.32
CA PHE A 277 -6.16 -16.05 -4.88
C PHE A 277 -7.17 -15.25 -4.05
N PHE A 278 -7.87 -14.27 -4.62
CA PHE A 278 -8.88 -13.45 -3.92
C PHE A 278 -10.18 -14.22 -3.69
N LYS A 279 -10.09 -15.27 -2.88
CA LYS A 279 -11.18 -16.15 -2.49
C LYS A 279 -11.35 -16.10 -0.98
N THR A 280 -12.58 -16.29 -0.53
CA THR A 280 -12.93 -16.44 0.88
C THR A 280 -13.04 -17.91 1.26
N ALA A 281 -12.96 -18.20 2.56
CA ALA A 281 -13.22 -19.54 3.09
C ALA A 281 -14.65 -20.06 2.81
N THR A 282 -15.61 -19.17 2.52
CA THR A 282 -16.99 -19.51 2.12
C THR A 282 -17.12 -19.83 0.63
N GLY A 283 -16.04 -19.67 -0.16
CA GLY A 283 -15.99 -19.95 -1.60
C GLY A 283 -16.43 -18.79 -2.49
N GLU A 284 -16.64 -17.59 -1.93
CA GLU A 284 -16.82 -16.38 -2.73
C GLU A 284 -15.49 -15.95 -3.35
N ASN A 285 -15.49 -15.61 -4.63
CA ASN A 285 -14.32 -15.15 -5.37
C ASN A 285 -14.50 -13.69 -5.82
N LEU A 286 -13.43 -12.92 -5.72
CA LEU A 286 -13.33 -11.56 -6.24
C LEU A 286 -12.35 -11.53 -7.41
N THR A 287 -12.75 -10.93 -8.52
CA THR A 287 -11.85 -10.55 -9.61
C THR A 287 -11.73 -9.04 -9.64
N ILE A 288 -10.51 -8.52 -9.70
CA ILE A 288 -10.25 -7.10 -9.80
C ILE A 288 -9.82 -6.77 -11.24
N ASP A 289 -10.43 -5.73 -11.82
CA ASP A 289 -10.13 -5.19 -13.15
C ASP A 289 -9.72 -3.71 -13.02
N ILE A 290 -8.50 -3.40 -13.46
CA ILE A 290 -7.94 -2.04 -13.37
C ILE A 290 -8.23 -1.28 -14.66
N LEU A 291 -9.01 -0.21 -14.53
CA LEU A 291 -9.39 0.70 -15.61
C LEU A 291 -8.41 1.87 -15.66
N ASP A 292 -8.00 2.24 -16.88
CA ASP A 292 -7.43 3.57 -17.12
C ASP A 292 -8.58 4.58 -17.32
N THR A 293 -8.23 5.87 -17.39
CA THR A 293 -9.19 6.96 -17.58
C THR A 293 -10.05 6.77 -18.83
N GLN A 294 -9.46 6.28 -19.94
CA GLN A 294 -10.19 6.04 -21.18
C GLN A 294 -11.23 4.91 -21.05
N ARG A 295 -10.84 3.76 -20.48
CA ARG A 295 -11.75 2.62 -20.22
C ARG A 295 -12.85 2.99 -19.24
N ARG A 296 -12.54 3.82 -18.23
CA ARG A 296 -13.54 4.40 -17.33
C ARG A 296 -14.54 5.28 -18.10
N ASP A 297 -14.06 6.17 -18.97
CA ASP A 297 -14.93 7.12 -19.69
C ASP A 297 -15.88 6.45 -20.68
N ASN A 298 -15.52 5.27 -21.16
CA ASN A 298 -16.39 4.44 -21.97
C ASN A 298 -17.52 3.77 -21.18
N LEU A 299 -17.50 3.81 -19.84
CA LEU A 299 -18.62 3.34 -19.01
C LEU A 299 -19.75 4.38 -18.99
N PRO A 300 -21.02 3.95 -18.82
CA PRO A 300 -22.12 4.85 -18.51
C PRO A 300 -21.78 5.75 -17.31
N GLU A 301 -22.17 7.01 -17.36
CA GLU A 301 -21.79 8.02 -16.36
C GLU A 301 -22.10 7.60 -14.92
N ASN A 302 -23.28 7.02 -14.69
CA ASN A 302 -23.71 6.47 -13.40
C ASN A 302 -23.00 5.17 -12.98
N GLN A 303 -22.02 4.71 -13.75
CA GLN A 303 -21.18 3.54 -13.48
C GLN A 303 -19.69 3.88 -13.49
N ARG A 304 -19.30 5.15 -13.63
CA ARG A 304 -17.90 5.55 -13.64
C ARG A 304 -17.36 5.61 -12.21
N PRO A 305 -16.44 4.72 -11.80
CA PRO A 305 -15.79 4.86 -10.50
C PRO A 305 -14.87 6.09 -10.48
N VAL A 306 -14.62 6.60 -9.29
CA VAL A 306 -13.62 7.65 -9.03
C VAL A 306 -12.24 7.18 -9.51
N VAL A 307 -11.48 8.07 -10.14
CA VAL A 307 -10.09 7.80 -10.51
C VAL A 307 -9.20 8.03 -9.30
N HIS A 308 -8.50 6.97 -8.88
CA HIS A 308 -7.47 7.05 -7.87
C HIS A 308 -6.18 7.53 -8.52
N GLN A 309 -5.64 8.65 -8.01
CA GLN A 309 -4.41 9.26 -8.49
C GLN A 309 -3.23 8.66 -7.72
N ILE A 310 -2.43 7.86 -8.41
CA ILE A 310 -1.31 7.13 -7.81
C ILE A 310 0.00 7.72 -8.32
N ARG A 311 0.83 8.18 -7.39
CA ARG A 311 2.16 8.71 -7.69
C ARG A 311 3.18 7.58 -7.76
N TYR A 312 4.25 7.73 -8.54
CA TYR A 312 5.34 6.74 -8.54
C TYR A 312 6.72 7.35 -8.78
N GLN A 313 7.77 6.66 -8.31
CA GLN A 313 9.18 7.00 -8.54
C GLN A 313 10.12 5.82 -8.27
N ALA A 314 11.36 5.91 -8.79
CA ALA A 314 12.42 4.92 -8.64
C ALA A 314 13.05 4.88 -7.24
N ALA A 315 13.09 6.01 -6.54
CA ALA A 315 13.74 6.10 -5.23
C ALA A 315 13.05 5.21 -4.19
N GLU A 316 13.81 4.72 -3.22
CA GLU A 316 13.24 4.02 -2.07
C GLU A 316 12.48 5.02 -1.19
N PHE A 317 11.17 4.87 -1.12
CA PHE A 317 10.29 5.63 -0.23
C PHE A 317 9.20 4.74 0.37
N ARG A 318 8.56 5.19 1.45
CA ARG A 318 7.44 4.46 2.06
C ARG A 318 6.26 4.37 1.09
N GLN A 319 6.02 3.17 0.58
CA GLN A 319 4.90 2.88 -0.32
C GLN A 319 3.56 2.98 0.44
N ASN A 320 2.51 3.35 -0.28
CA ASN A 320 1.13 3.38 0.21
C ASN A 320 0.16 3.41 -0.96
N SER A 321 -1.15 3.41 -0.67
CA SER A 321 -2.21 3.30 -1.68
C SER A 321 -2.18 4.38 -2.77
N ASN A 322 -1.53 5.52 -2.52
CA ASN A 322 -1.40 6.62 -3.45
C ASN A 322 0.04 6.84 -3.96
N SER A 323 1.02 6.00 -3.57
CA SER A 323 2.41 6.18 -3.97
C SER A 323 3.18 4.84 -4.09
N TYR A 324 3.64 4.49 -5.30
CA TYR A 324 4.33 3.23 -5.62
C TYR A 324 5.80 3.42 -6.03
N GLN A 325 6.67 2.50 -5.64
CA GLN A 325 8.02 2.45 -6.20
C GLN A 325 8.01 1.79 -7.60
N ASP A 326 8.97 2.12 -8.47
CA ASP A 326 9.09 1.50 -9.80
C ASP A 326 9.15 -0.04 -9.76
N ASN A 327 9.81 -0.56 -8.72
CA ASN A 327 10.01 -1.98 -8.48
C ASN A 327 9.00 -2.59 -7.50
N ILE A 328 7.90 -1.89 -7.15
CA ILE A 328 6.89 -2.39 -6.21
C ILE A 328 6.44 -3.83 -6.54
N ASP A 329 6.42 -4.70 -5.53
CA ASP A 329 6.06 -6.11 -5.70
C ASP A 329 4.55 -6.28 -5.93
N CYS A 330 4.17 -7.35 -6.64
CA CYS A 330 2.77 -7.60 -6.98
C CYS A 330 1.88 -7.82 -5.74
N GLU A 331 2.44 -8.37 -4.66
CA GLU A 331 1.75 -8.60 -3.39
C GLU A 331 1.40 -7.29 -2.71
N THR A 332 2.34 -6.33 -2.70
CA THR A 332 2.12 -4.98 -2.20
C THR A 332 1.16 -4.22 -3.10
N ILE A 333 1.27 -4.30 -4.43
CA ILE A 333 0.24 -3.73 -5.34
C ILE A 333 -1.15 -4.26 -4.98
N ALA A 334 -1.29 -5.57 -4.75
CA ALA A 334 -2.58 -6.16 -4.37
C ALA A 334 -3.08 -5.58 -3.04
N HIS A 335 -2.23 -5.53 -2.01
CA HIS A 335 -2.55 -4.90 -0.72
C HIS A 335 -3.05 -3.46 -0.88
N GLU A 336 -2.29 -2.63 -1.61
CA GLU A 336 -2.62 -1.23 -1.84
C GLU A 336 -3.92 -1.03 -2.63
N VAL A 337 -4.21 -1.92 -3.57
CA VAL A 337 -5.47 -1.89 -4.33
C VAL A 337 -6.68 -2.15 -3.43
N PHE A 338 -6.55 -2.99 -2.41
CA PHE A 338 -7.63 -3.23 -1.44
C PHE A 338 -7.86 -2.03 -0.50
N HIS A 339 -6.84 -1.22 -0.22
CA HIS A 339 -7.05 0.07 0.43
C HIS A 339 -7.88 1.05 -0.40
N LEU A 340 -7.70 1.06 -1.72
CA LEU A 340 -8.53 1.88 -2.61
C LEU A 340 -10.01 1.45 -2.59
N MET A 341 -10.28 0.19 -2.24
CA MET A 341 -11.63 -0.33 -1.98
C MET A 341 -12.14 -0.04 -0.55
N GLY A 342 -11.27 0.44 0.34
CA GLY A 342 -11.59 0.91 1.68
C GLY A 342 -11.25 -0.06 2.81
N LEU A 343 -10.57 -1.19 2.53
CA LEU A 343 -9.99 -1.98 3.61
C LEU A 343 -8.83 -1.23 4.27
N LEU A 344 -8.53 -1.57 5.52
CA LEU A 344 -7.43 -0.98 6.29
C LEU A 344 -6.42 -2.07 6.63
N ASP A 345 -5.22 -1.66 7.00
CA ASP A 345 -4.18 -2.60 7.44
C ASP A 345 -4.62 -3.28 8.73
N GLU A 346 -4.28 -4.55 8.82
CA GLU A 346 -4.58 -5.45 9.94
C GLU A 346 -3.28 -5.86 10.64
N TYR A 347 -2.28 -4.98 10.66
CA TYR A 347 -1.00 -5.19 11.34
C TYR A 347 -0.58 -3.99 12.18
N HIS A 348 0.35 -4.22 13.11
CA HIS A 348 1.01 -3.15 13.85
C HIS A 348 2.03 -2.45 12.95
N GLU A 349 1.89 -1.14 12.77
CA GLU A 349 2.99 -0.35 12.21
C GLU A 349 4.15 -0.34 13.21
N GLY A 350 5.28 -0.95 12.82
CA GLY A 350 6.46 -1.09 13.69
C GLY A 350 7.07 0.23 14.14
N ASP A 351 6.86 1.30 13.36
CA ASP A 351 7.53 2.59 13.52
C ASP A 351 6.63 3.67 14.13
N GLY A 352 5.46 3.28 14.62
CA GLY A 352 4.42 4.23 14.96
C GLY A 352 4.66 4.96 16.28
N GLY A 353 4.76 4.25 17.40
CA GLY A 353 4.69 4.90 18.72
C GLY A 353 5.99 5.56 19.17
N PHE A 354 5.86 6.52 20.09
CA PHE A 354 7.01 7.10 20.77
C PHE A 354 7.01 6.70 22.23
N TYR A 355 8.20 6.54 22.79
CA TYR A 355 8.34 6.35 24.22
C TYR A 355 8.50 7.71 24.89
N TYR A 356 8.10 7.81 26.14
CA TYR A 356 8.43 8.97 26.97
C TYR A 356 8.67 8.52 28.41
N ASN A 357 9.42 9.33 29.14
CA ASN A 357 9.57 9.14 30.57
C ASN A 357 8.36 9.74 31.30
N SER A 358 7.58 8.94 32.02
CA SER A 358 6.37 9.37 32.72
C SER A 358 6.59 10.44 33.78
N LYS A 359 7.81 10.55 34.32
CA LYS A 359 8.16 11.51 35.36
C LYS A 359 8.57 12.86 34.78
N THR A 360 9.26 12.86 33.64
CA THR A 360 9.75 14.10 33.02
C THR A 360 8.85 14.59 31.88
N GLY A 361 8.03 13.71 31.30
CA GLY A 361 7.23 14.00 30.10
C GLY A 361 8.05 14.07 28.80
N ILE A 362 9.35 13.78 28.84
CA ILE A 362 10.26 13.90 27.69
C ILE A 362 10.17 12.64 26.84
N GLY A 363 9.99 12.81 25.53
CA GLY A 363 10.06 11.73 24.54
C GLY A 363 11.45 11.11 24.52
N ILE A 364 11.50 9.78 24.50
CA ILE A 364 12.72 8.98 24.42
C ILE A 364 12.69 8.24 23.09
N ASP A 365 13.63 8.56 22.23
CA ASP A 365 13.91 7.76 21.04
C ASP A 365 14.75 6.54 21.46
N ARG A 366 14.28 5.34 21.09
CA ARG A 366 14.93 4.08 21.48
C ARG A 366 16.31 3.93 20.85
N ASP A 367 16.48 4.42 19.62
CA ASP A 367 17.68 4.22 18.83
C ASP A 367 18.68 5.37 19.02
N GLU A 368 18.18 6.58 19.32
CA GLU A 368 19.05 7.73 19.61
C GLU A 368 19.44 7.87 21.09
N ASP A 369 18.58 7.50 22.05
CA ASP A 369 18.85 7.60 23.51
C ASP A 369 18.69 6.26 24.24
N ILE A 370 19.52 5.28 23.86
CA ILE A 370 19.55 3.95 24.46
C ILE A 370 19.71 4.02 25.99
N ALA A 371 20.53 4.94 26.50
CA ALA A 371 20.80 5.06 27.93
C ALA A 371 19.59 5.62 28.70
N GLY A 372 18.94 6.67 28.19
CA GLY A 372 17.71 7.22 28.75
C GLY A 372 16.56 6.22 28.69
N PHE A 373 16.45 5.46 27.59
CA PHE A 373 15.50 4.38 27.41
C PHE A 373 15.69 3.28 28.46
N GLN A 374 16.91 2.75 28.61
CA GLN A 374 17.22 1.72 29.61
C GLN A 374 17.00 2.21 31.05
N ASN A 375 17.37 3.47 31.33
CA ASN A 375 17.16 4.06 32.65
C ASN A 375 15.66 4.20 32.97
N ALA A 376 14.86 4.66 32.01
CA ALA A 376 13.41 4.74 32.16
C ALA A 376 12.76 3.36 32.33
N ILE A 377 13.24 2.31 31.64
CA ILE A 377 12.81 0.92 31.88
C ILE A 377 13.15 0.48 33.30
N ASN A 378 14.40 0.64 33.72
CA ASN A 378 14.88 0.16 35.01
C ASN A 378 14.17 0.82 36.20
N ASN A 379 13.64 2.03 36.00
CA ASN A 379 12.91 2.77 37.02
C ASN A 379 11.38 2.68 36.90
N ASP A 380 10.85 1.86 35.98
CA ASP A 380 9.42 1.78 35.65
C ASP A 380 8.79 3.14 35.25
N GLU A 381 9.61 4.01 34.65
CA GLU A 381 9.23 5.34 34.17
C GLU A 381 8.95 5.35 32.66
N LEU A 382 9.29 4.31 31.91
CA LEU A 382 9.05 4.27 30.47
C LEU A 382 7.54 4.07 30.19
N ARG A 383 6.96 4.93 29.35
CA ARG A 383 5.61 4.76 28.82
C ARG A 383 5.66 4.83 27.32
N TYR A 384 4.97 3.89 26.68
CA TYR A 384 4.78 3.89 25.24
C TYR A 384 3.48 4.61 24.92
N VAL A 385 3.55 5.63 24.07
CA VAL A 385 2.36 6.23 23.47
C VAL A 385 2.20 5.62 22.09
N PRO A 386 1.15 4.81 21.88
CA PRO A 386 0.81 4.39 20.53
C PRO A 386 0.51 5.63 19.69
N VAL A 387 0.96 5.66 18.43
CA VAL A 387 0.38 6.62 17.47
C VAL A 387 -0.86 6.00 16.83
N SER A 388 -1.54 6.79 15.99
CA SER A 388 -2.59 6.28 15.10
C SER A 388 -2.14 4.96 14.49
N ASN A 389 -3.03 3.96 14.46
CA ASN A 389 -2.81 2.61 13.95
C ASN A 389 -2.31 1.55 14.95
N SER A 390 -1.91 1.89 16.18
CA SER A 390 -1.52 0.85 17.14
C SER A 390 -2.70 0.13 17.81
N CYS A 391 -3.90 0.71 17.78
CA CYS A 391 -5.09 0.18 18.47
C CYS A 391 -5.92 -0.77 17.60
N ARG A 392 -5.40 -1.11 16.43
CA ARG A 392 -6.04 -1.96 15.42
C ARG A 392 -6.26 -3.37 15.94
N SER A 393 -7.32 -3.99 15.45
CA SER A 393 -7.55 -5.41 15.67
C SER A 393 -6.70 -6.19 14.67
N ILE A 394 -5.92 -7.15 15.17
CA ILE A 394 -4.90 -7.84 14.37
C ILE A 394 -5.23 -9.32 14.40
N PRO A 395 -5.46 -9.94 13.25
CA PRO A 395 -5.64 -11.38 13.17
C PRO A 395 -4.33 -12.11 13.38
N GLU A 396 -4.42 -13.32 13.92
CA GLU A 396 -3.30 -14.26 13.96
C GLU A 396 -3.13 -14.94 12.59
N THR A 397 -4.24 -15.14 11.87
CA THR A 397 -4.22 -15.73 10.52
C THR A 397 -3.64 -14.73 9.50
N PRO A 398 -2.64 -15.13 8.68
CA PRO A 398 -2.16 -14.31 7.58
C PRO A 398 -3.28 -13.96 6.60
N SER A 399 -3.42 -12.67 6.31
CA SER A 399 -4.37 -12.12 5.33
C SER A 399 -3.67 -11.15 4.39
N LEU A 400 -4.32 -10.82 3.27
CA LEU A 400 -3.82 -9.76 2.40
C LEU A 400 -3.64 -8.43 3.14
N MET A 401 -4.49 -8.13 4.12
CA MET A 401 -4.44 -6.86 4.87
C MET A 401 -3.56 -6.93 6.11
N ALA A 402 -3.24 -8.12 6.62
CA ALA A 402 -2.46 -8.31 7.84
C ALA A 402 -0.99 -8.64 7.55
N GLN A 403 -0.72 -9.62 6.69
CA GLN A 403 0.63 -10.16 6.45
C GLN A 403 0.73 -10.60 4.99
N GLN A 404 0.64 -9.66 4.03
CA GLN A 404 0.47 -9.98 2.60
C GLN A 404 1.49 -10.99 2.08
N ALA A 405 2.78 -10.84 2.44
CA ALA A 405 3.83 -11.74 1.99
C ALA A 405 3.64 -13.17 2.52
N GLN A 406 3.23 -13.31 3.77
CA GLN A 406 2.93 -14.64 4.33
C GLN A 406 1.63 -15.21 3.72
N ALA A 407 0.61 -14.39 3.51
CA ALA A 407 -0.64 -14.81 2.91
C ALA A 407 -0.43 -15.31 1.47
N PHE A 408 0.35 -14.61 0.65
CA PHE A 408 0.72 -15.06 -0.69
C PHE A 408 1.63 -16.28 -0.65
N ALA A 409 2.58 -16.34 0.29
CA ALA A 409 3.42 -17.53 0.48
C ALA A 409 2.61 -18.82 0.74
N GLU A 410 1.43 -18.70 1.37
CA GLU A 410 0.52 -19.81 1.59
C GLU A 410 -0.21 -20.25 0.31
N VAL A 411 -0.68 -19.32 -0.53
CA VAL A 411 -1.60 -19.65 -1.64
C VAL A 411 -0.99 -19.62 -3.04
N ALA A 412 0.12 -18.90 -3.22
CA ALA A 412 0.77 -18.69 -4.50
C ALA A 412 2.08 -19.47 -4.60
N SER A 413 2.43 -19.85 -5.83
CA SER A 413 3.77 -20.35 -6.11
C SER A 413 4.79 -19.24 -5.87
N GLN A 414 5.88 -19.57 -5.20
CA GLN A 414 6.98 -18.62 -4.97
C GLN A 414 8.10 -18.87 -5.94
N ASN A 415 8.60 -17.81 -6.56
CA ASN A 415 9.73 -17.87 -7.47
C ASN A 415 10.96 -17.28 -6.77
N LEU A 416 11.98 -18.10 -6.56
CA LEU A 416 13.30 -17.65 -6.15
C LEU A 416 14.19 -17.59 -7.39
N THR A 417 14.48 -16.40 -7.88
CA THR A 417 15.46 -16.19 -8.95
C THR A 417 16.78 -15.78 -8.36
N CYS A 418 17.84 -16.50 -8.72
CA CYS A 418 19.20 -16.20 -8.33
C CYS A 418 20.04 -15.93 -9.57
N GLU A 419 20.73 -14.80 -9.59
CA GLU A 419 21.69 -14.41 -10.62
C GLU A 419 23.13 -14.62 -10.13
N CYS A 420 23.97 -15.12 -11.01
CA CYS A 420 25.40 -15.24 -10.81
C CYS A 420 26.06 -13.86 -10.93
N SER A 421 26.22 -13.16 -9.81
CA SER A 421 26.77 -11.80 -9.77
C SER A 421 27.69 -11.59 -8.55
N GLY A 422 28.42 -10.47 -8.53
CA GLY A 422 29.37 -10.14 -7.46
C GLY A 422 30.73 -10.87 -7.54
N GLU A 423 31.48 -10.84 -6.43
CA GLU A 423 32.88 -11.30 -6.37
C GLU A 423 33.05 -12.80 -6.70
N ASN A 424 32.03 -13.61 -6.42
CA ASN A 424 32.05 -15.07 -6.60
C ASN A 424 31.18 -15.55 -7.78
N ALA A 425 30.77 -14.67 -8.70
CA ALA A 425 29.88 -15.03 -9.83
C ALA A 425 30.37 -16.25 -10.64
N ASN A 426 31.69 -16.38 -10.82
CA ASN A 426 32.30 -17.54 -11.51
C ASN A 426 31.98 -18.87 -10.81
N ILE A 427 31.86 -18.89 -9.48
CA ILE A 427 31.50 -20.12 -8.73
C ILE A 427 30.07 -20.52 -9.10
N CYS A 428 29.13 -19.58 -9.06
CA CYS A 428 27.75 -19.79 -9.48
C CYS A 428 27.67 -20.29 -10.93
N GLN A 429 28.32 -19.60 -11.88
CA GLN A 429 28.34 -19.97 -13.30
C GLN A 429 28.92 -21.37 -13.52
N ASN A 430 30.01 -21.71 -12.83
CA ASN A 430 30.58 -23.04 -12.93
C ASN A 430 29.64 -24.12 -12.38
N ILE A 431 28.90 -23.82 -11.30
CA ILE A 431 27.89 -24.75 -10.79
C ILE A 431 26.74 -24.92 -11.80
N LEU A 432 26.26 -23.83 -12.39
CA LEU A 432 25.24 -23.89 -13.45
C LEU A 432 25.74 -24.63 -14.70
N GLY A 433 27.05 -24.57 -14.97
CA GLY A 433 27.70 -25.31 -16.05
C GLY A 433 27.60 -26.84 -15.96
N PHE A 434 27.27 -27.40 -14.79
CA PHE A 434 26.96 -28.84 -14.66
C PHE A 434 25.60 -29.22 -15.25
N ASN A 435 24.73 -28.24 -15.55
CA ASN A 435 23.39 -28.44 -16.10
C ASN A 435 22.58 -29.49 -15.34
N SER A 436 22.67 -29.46 -14.00
CA SER A 436 22.01 -30.40 -13.10
C SER A 436 21.00 -29.66 -12.22
N PRO A 437 19.69 -29.83 -12.46
CA PRO A 437 18.66 -29.26 -11.62
C PRO A 437 18.79 -29.69 -10.15
N ASN A 438 19.10 -30.95 -9.87
CA ASN A 438 19.21 -31.44 -8.50
C ASN A 438 20.39 -30.79 -7.77
N LEU A 439 21.51 -30.54 -8.46
CA LEU A 439 22.62 -29.77 -7.90
C LEU A 439 22.21 -28.32 -7.63
N THR A 440 21.48 -27.68 -8.55
CA THR A 440 20.98 -26.31 -8.31
C THR A 440 19.97 -26.24 -7.18
N MET A 441 19.10 -27.25 -7.03
CA MET A 441 18.24 -27.37 -5.85
C MET A 441 19.05 -27.54 -4.59
N TYR A 442 20.10 -28.37 -4.67
CA TYR A 442 20.99 -28.66 -3.56
C TYR A 442 21.75 -27.43 -3.07
N ILE A 443 22.28 -26.61 -3.97
CA ILE A 443 23.00 -25.37 -3.60
C ILE A 443 22.09 -24.24 -3.15
N SER A 444 20.84 -24.21 -3.65
CA SER A 444 19.87 -23.16 -3.32
C SER A 444 19.00 -23.48 -2.11
N SER A 445 19.08 -24.69 -1.54
CA SER A 445 18.31 -25.06 -0.36
C SER A 445 19.18 -25.27 0.90
N ASN A 446 18.56 -25.09 2.06
CA ASN A 446 19.10 -25.40 3.37
C ASN A 446 18.07 -26.12 4.22
N PHE A 447 18.48 -27.15 4.96
CA PHE A 447 17.62 -27.88 5.87
C PHE A 447 17.66 -27.24 7.27
N GLU A 448 16.54 -26.65 7.68
CA GLU A 448 16.33 -26.02 8.98
C GLU A 448 15.10 -26.64 9.66
N PHE A 449 15.38 -27.43 10.70
CA PHE A 449 14.35 -28.02 11.54
C PHE A 449 14.45 -27.40 12.94
N ASP A 450 13.34 -26.89 13.46
CA ASP A 450 13.34 -26.15 14.72
C ASP A 450 13.71 -27.04 15.91
N GLY A 451 14.74 -26.62 16.65
CA GLY A 451 15.34 -27.40 17.73
C GLY A 451 16.06 -28.66 17.25
N PHE A 452 16.48 -28.73 15.98
CA PHE A 452 17.28 -29.85 15.47
C PHE A 452 18.53 -30.09 16.33
N SER A 453 19.25 -29.03 16.68
CA SER A 453 20.44 -29.11 17.55
C SER A 453 20.13 -29.53 18.97
N ASP A 454 18.89 -29.35 19.43
CA ASP A 454 18.49 -29.71 20.78
C ASP A 454 18.33 -31.23 20.89
N ILE A 455 17.81 -31.87 19.83
CA ILE A 455 17.52 -33.31 19.80
C ILE A 455 18.58 -34.13 19.07
N CYS A 456 19.43 -33.51 18.24
CA CYS A 456 20.45 -34.16 17.43
C CYS A 456 21.85 -33.60 17.72
N SER A 457 22.82 -34.49 17.95
CA SER A 457 24.23 -34.15 18.13
C SER A 457 25.10 -34.86 17.08
N ILE A 458 26.25 -34.29 16.75
CA ILE A 458 27.21 -34.93 15.83
C ILE A 458 27.70 -36.24 16.47
N ASP A 459 27.62 -37.35 15.73
CA ASP A 459 28.08 -38.65 16.20
C ASP A 459 29.61 -38.76 16.12
N ASN A 460 30.28 -38.31 17.18
CA ASN A 460 31.72 -38.37 17.34
C ASN A 460 32.30 -39.81 17.42
N ASN A 461 31.45 -40.84 17.56
CA ASN A 461 31.91 -42.24 17.60
C ASN A 461 32.12 -42.84 16.22
N THR A 462 31.66 -42.16 15.17
CA THR A 462 32.13 -42.48 13.81
C THR A 462 33.54 -41.93 13.66
N PRO A 463 34.54 -42.70 13.15
CA PRO A 463 35.97 -42.37 13.21
C PRO A 463 36.40 -40.99 12.67
N TYR A 464 35.48 -40.26 12.03
CA TYR A 464 35.70 -38.90 11.58
C TYR A 464 34.57 -37.92 11.93
N GLY A 465 33.41 -38.30 12.46
CA GLY A 465 32.23 -37.41 12.56
C GLY A 465 31.72 -36.85 11.20
N PHE A 466 32.50 -37.09 10.15
CA PHE A 466 32.36 -36.68 8.77
C PHE A 466 32.36 -37.95 7.91
N GLY A 467 31.36 -38.13 7.05
CA GLY A 467 31.49 -38.99 5.89
C GLY A 467 32.70 -38.52 5.08
N GLY A 468 33.43 -39.47 4.49
CA GLY A 468 34.65 -39.16 3.72
C GLY A 468 34.40 -38.04 2.71
N PRO A 469 35.47 -37.28 2.35
CA PRO A 469 35.32 -36.15 1.46
C PRO A 469 34.74 -36.59 0.11
N ILE A 470 33.70 -35.90 -0.33
CA ILE A 470 33.11 -36.11 -1.65
C ILE A 470 33.75 -35.11 -2.61
N ASN A 471 34.40 -35.62 -3.66
CA ASN A 471 34.86 -34.77 -4.75
C ASN A 471 33.69 -34.53 -5.71
N PHE A 472 33.17 -33.31 -5.73
CA PHE A 472 32.08 -32.91 -6.63
C PHE A 472 32.37 -33.22 -8.11
N ASN A 473 33.64 -33.14 -8.52
CA ASN A 473 34.05 -33.43 -9.90
C ASN A 473 34.04 -34.91 -10.25
N GLU A 474 33.98 -35.79 -9.25
CA GLU A 474 33.96 -37.25 -9.44
C GLU A 474 32.55 -37.83 -9.33
N LEU A 475 31.57 -37.05 -8.86
CA LEU A 475 30.18 -37.47 -8.81
C LEU A 475 29.61 -37.56 -10.22
N SER A 476 29.02 -38.70 -10.53
CA SER A 476 28.19 -38.85 -11.73
C SER A 476 26.93 -38.00 -11.62
N THR A 477 26.32 -37.66 -12.77
CA THR A 477 25.02 -36.98 -12.81
C THR A 477 23.96 -37.73 -12.00
N THR A 478 23.98 -39.07 -12.03
CA THR A 478 23.07 -39.92 -11.24
C THR A 478 23.32 -39.79 -9.73
N GLU A 479 24.57 -39.73 -9.27
CA GLU A 479 24.87 -39.53 -7.85
C GLU A 479 24.47 -38.13 -7.36
N LEU A 480 24.65 -37.11 -8.21
CA LEU A 480 24.14 -35.76 -7.96
C LEU A 480 22.61 -35.74 -7.91
N GLU A 481 21.96 -36.48 -8.80
CA GLU A 481 20.50 -36.58 -8.85
C GLU A 481 19.91 -37.30 -7.62
N GLN A 482 20.64 -38.26 -7.07
CA GLN A 482 20.22 -39.06 -5.90
C GLN A 482 20.65 -38.46 -4.56
N ALA A 483 21.44 -37.38 -4.56
CA ALA A 483 21.89 -36.74 -3.34
C ALA A 483 20.71 -36.13 -2.57
N GLN A 484 20.49 -36.61 -1.34
CA GLN A 484 19.51 -36.04 -0.41
C GLN A 484 20.22 -35.26 0.69
N PHE A 485 19.68 -34.09 1.05
CA PHE A 485 20.21 -33.29 2.16
C PHE A 485 20.20 -34.01 3.51
N PHE A 486 19.25 -34.94 3.67
CA PHE A 486 18.99 -35.67 4.90
C PHE A 486 18.63 -37.11 4.54
N GLU A 487 19.41 -38.07 5.03
CA GLU A 487 19.18 -39.48 4.82
C GLU A 487 19.09 -40.20 6.17
N ARG A 488 18.00 -40.94 6.39
CA ARG A 488 17.82 -41.75 7.60
C ARG A 488 18.67 -43.02 7.48
N LYS A 489 19.73 -43.13 8.28
CA LYS A 489 20.64 -44.30 8.25
C LYS A 489 20.17 -45.43 9.16
N SER A 490 19.62 -45.09 10.33
CA SER A 490 19.01 -46.07 11.22
C SER A 490 17.92 -45.45 12.07
N VAL A 491 16.84 -46.20 12.29
CA VAL A 491 15.67 -45.77 13.05
C VAL A 491 15.39 -46.79 14.14
N SER A 492 15.33 -46.35 15.39
CA SER A 492 14.90 -47.14 16.55
C SER A 492 13.79 -46.43 17.33
N GLU A 493 13.28 -47.05 18.38
CA GLU A 493 12.22 -46.46 19.21
C GLU A 493 12.67 -45.14 19.88
N ASN A 494 13.91 -45.06 20.34
CA ASN A 494 14.40 -43.90 21.10
C ASN A 494 15.45 -43.07 20.39
N GLU A 495 15.93 -43.54 19.24
CA GLU A 495 17.07 -42.96 18.56
C GLU A 495 16.91 -43.00 17.03
N LEU A 496 17.43 -41.97 16.38
CA LEU A 496 17.51 -41.84 14.93
C LEU A 496 18.94 -41.42 14.56
N ILE A 497 19.61 -42.18 13.68
CA ILE A 497 20.88 -41.77 13.08
C ILE A 497 20.60 -41.25 11.68
N VAL A 498 21.06 -40.04 11.41
CA VAL A 498 20.82 -39.34 10.15
C VAL A 498 22.14 -38.88 9.57
N GLU A 499 22.27 -38.99 8.27
CA GLU A 499 23.33 -38.37 7.51
C GLU A 499 22.78 -37.08 6.92
N LYS A 500 23.32 -35.95 7.36
CA LYS A 500 22.98 -34.63 6.83
C LYS A 500 24.16 -34.13 6.02
N TRP A 501 23.93 -33.77 4.77
CA TRP A 501 24.98 -33.14 3.97
C TRP A 501 25.31 -31.76 4.58
N PRO A 502 26.59 -31.36 4.62
CA PRO A 502 26.98 -30.13 5.31
C PRO A 502 26.36 -28.93 4.60
N ARG A 503 26.25 -27.82 5.33
CA ARG A 503 26.03 -26.53 4.69
C ARG A 503 27.18 -26.29 3.71
N ILE A 504 26.85 -26.20 2.42
CA ILE A 504 27.77 -25.95 1.29
C ILE A 504 28.54 -24.62 1.44
N ASP A 505 28.19 -23.84 2.45
CA ASP A 505 28.75 -22.53 2.74
C ASP A 505 30.28 -22.56 2.94
N SER A 506 30.85 -23.76 3.13
CA SER A 506 32.28 -24.05 3.20
C SER A 506 32.89 -24.67 1.93
N LEU A 507 32.30 -24.48 0.74
CA LEU A 507 32.94 -24.83 -0.54
C LEU A 507 34.25 -24.04 -0.67
N THR A 508 35.35 -24.67 -0.30
CA THR A 508 36.69 -24.11 -0.47
C THR A 508 37.14 -24.39 -1.89
N MET A 509 37.35 -23.36 -2.70
CA MET A 509 38.03 -23.55 -3.99
C MET A 509 39.45 -24.04 -3.71
N ILE A 510 39.73 -25.31 -4.03
CA ILE A 510 41.07 -25.88 -3.92
C ILE A 510 41.94 -25.39 -5.08
N SER A 511 41.33 -25.15 -6.24
CA SER A 511 41.93 -24.48 -7.40
C SER A 511 40.84 -23.84 -8.27
N PRO A 512 41.18 -23.01 -9.28
CA PRO A 512 40.22 -22.40 -10.21
C PRO A 512 39.23 -23.38 -10.86
N ASN A 513 39.58 -24.67 -10.92
CA ASN A 513 38.79 -25.73 -11.57
C ASN A 513 38.51 -26.94 -10.64
N GLN A 514 38.77 -26.84 -9.33
CA GLN A 514 38.49 -27.92 -8.39
C GLN A 514 37.68 -27.41 -7.20
N TYR A 515 36.46 -27.92 -7.11
CA TYR A 515 35.59 -27.70 -5.97
C TYR A 515 36.17 -28.33 -4.71
N GLY A 516 35.82 -27.73 -3.57
CA GLY A 516 36.14 -28.24 -2.25
C GLY A 516 35.51 -29.59 -1.99
N LEU A 517 36.18 -30.37 -1.17
CA LEU A 517 35.65 -31.62 -0.63
C LEU A 517 34.41 -31.31 0.23
N ILE A 518 33.30 -31.99 -0.04
CA ILE A 518 32.12 -31.93 0.83
C ILE A 518 32.26 -33.01 1.90
N TYR A 519 31.98 -32.66 3.17
CA TYR A 519 31.99 -33.61 4.27
C TYR A 519 30.59 -33.84 4.80
N LYS A 520 30.01 -35.04 4.63
CA LYS A 520 28.70 -35.36 5.21
C LYS A 520 28.80 -35.37 6.73
N ASN A 521 27.82 -34.83 7.45
CA ASN A 521 27.78 -34.92 8.91
C ASN A 521 26.84 -36.04 9.33
N ILE A 522 27.27 -36.90 10.25
CA ILE A 522 26.41 -37.92 10.85
C ILE A 522 25.91 -37.38 12.18
N TYR A 523 24.59 -37.30 12.33
CA TYR A 523 23.94 -36.88 13.55
C TYR A 523 23.23 -38.06 14.21
N ARG A 524 23.33 -38.11 15.54
CA ARG A 524 22.59 -38.99 16.41
C ARG A 524 21.53 -38.18 17.14
N CYS A 525 20.27 -38.49 16.87
CA CYS A 525 19.11 -37.83 17.41
C CYS A 525 18.45 -38.72 18.48
N SER A 526 18.26 -38.20 19.69
CA SER A 526 17.66 -38.92 20.81
C SER A 526 16.99 -37.96 21.80
N CYS A 527 15.96 -38.44 22.48
CA CYS A 527 15.32 -37.73 23.60
C CYS A 527 15.87 -38.14 24.96
N GLU A 528 16.83 -39.07 25.00
CA GLU A 528 17.46 -39.47 26.25
C GLU A 528 18.31 -38.32 26.82
N GLY A 529 17.97 -37.86 28.03
CA GLY A 529 18.66 -36.75 28.68
C GLY A 529 18.30 -35.36 28.16
N ASN A 530 17.32 -35.25 27.25
CA ASN A 530 16.87 -33.97 26.70
C ASN A 530 15.81 -33.31 27.59
N SER A 531 15.92 -31.99 27.80
CA SER A 531 14.95 -31.20 28.56
C SER A 531 13.83 -30.60 27.71
N ASP A 532 13.87 -30.73 26.38
CA ASP A 532 12.82 -30.23 25.49
C ASP A 532 11.52 -31.03 25.72
N PRO A 533 10.43 -30.37 26.20
CA PRO A 533 9.16 -31.04 26.47
C PRO A 533 8.52 -31.64 25.20
N ASN A 534 8.89 -31.15 24.02
CA ASN A 534 8.38 -31.60 22.73
C ASN A 534 9.35 -32.52 21.99
N CYS A 535 10.43 -32.98 22.64
CA CYS A 535 11.47 -33.78 21.98
C CYS A 535 10.90 -35.00 21.25
N ARG A 536 9.99 -35.74 21.90
CA ARG A 536 9.43 -36.98 21.32
C ARG A 536 8.65 -36.71 20.04
N GLU A 537 7.84 -35.66 20.02
CA GLU A 537 7.09 -35.25 18.84
C GLU A 537 8.04 -34.87 17.69
N LYS A 538 9.05 -34.04 17.98
CA LYS A 538 10.06 -33.64 17.00
C LYS A 538 10.85 -34.83 16.45
N LEU A 539 11.26 -35.75 17.32
CA LEU A 539 11.97 -36.97 16.92
C LEU A 539 11.09 -37.87 16.04
N GLU A 540 9.79 -38.00 16.36
CA GLU A 540 8.86 -38.75 15.52
C GLU A 540 8.65 -38.10 14.14
N ILE A 541 8.60 -36.76 14.06
CA ILE A 541 8.61 -36.06 12.76
C ILE A 541 9.90 -36.38 11.99
N LEU A 542 11.07 -36.35 12.63
CA LEU A 542 12.32 -36.70 11.94
C LEU A 542 12.35 -38.15 11.45
N LYS A 543 11.79 -39.09 12.20
CA LYS A 543 11.72 -40.51 11.83
C LYS A 543 10.74 -40.79 10.70
N ASN A 544 9.53 -40.25 10.82
CA ASN A 544 8.37 -40.71 10.05
C ASN A 544 7.69 -39.61 9.24
N GLY A 545 7.95 -38.34 9.56
CA GLY A 545 7.36 -37.19 8.89
C GLY A 545 7.93 -36.94 7.49
N ASP A 546 7.19 -36.17 6.71
CA ASP A 546 7.74 -35.53 5.53
C ASP A 546 8.69 -34.41 5.98
N LEU A 547 9.90 -34.43 5.43
CA LEU A 547 10.95 -33.46 5.77
C LEU A 547 11.07 -32.33 4.75
N GLU A 548 10.33 -32.43 3.64
CA GLU A 548 10.33 -31.40 2.61
C GLU A 548 9.97 -29.99 3.14
N PRO A 549 9.02 -29.82 4.08
CA PRO A 549 8.72 -28.51 4.68
C PRO A 549 9.90 -27.84 5.40
N TYR A 550 10.95 -28.59 5.76
CA TYR A 550 12.09 -28.04 6.49
C TYR A 550 13.21 -27.57 5.55
N TYR A 551 13.05 -27.70 4.23
CA TYR A 551 13.95 -27.10 3.26
C TYR A 551 13.56 -25.65 2.97
N LYS A 552 14.41 -24.71 3.39
CA LYS A 552 14.32 -23.30 3.01
C LYS A 552 15.19 -23.03 1.80
N ARG A 553 14.76 -22.11 0.93
CA ARG A 553 15.48 -21.77 -0.30
C ARG A 553 15.97 -20.34 -0.25
N TRP A 554 17.18 -20.10 -0.75
CA TRP A 554 17.79 -18.78 -0.83
C TRP A 554 18.90 -18.71 -1.89
N CYS A 555 19.28 -17.49 -2.27
CA CYS A 555 20.46 -17.24 -3.08
C CYS A 555 21.71 -17.14 -2.18
N LYS A 556 22.64 -18.08 -2.31
CA LYS A 556 23.87 -18.11 -1.51
C LYS A 556 24.90 -17.11 -2.04
N LYS A 557 24.97 -15.93 -1.42
CA LYS A 557 25.89 -14.85 -1.81
C LYS A 557 27.36 -15.28 -1.80
N ASN A 558 27.77 -16.09 -0.83
CA ASN A 558 29.12 -16.65 -0.77
C ASN A 558 29.46 -17.57 -1.96
N LEU A 559 28.46 -18.11 -2.65
CA LEU A 559 28.64 -18.86 -3.91
C LEU A 559 28.46 -17.98 -5.15
N GLY A 560 28.34 -16.66 -4.99
CA GLY A 560 28.13 -15.71 -6.08
C GLY A 560 26.70 -15.67 -6.60
N MET A 561 25.73 -16.18 -5.84
CA MET A 561 24.31 -16.14 -6.19
C MET A 561 23.66 -14.96 -5.47
N ASN A 562 23.10 -13.99 -6.19
CA ASN A 562 22.37 -12.87 -5.61
C ASN A 562 20.95 -12.83 -6.17
N GLN A 563 20.00 -12.35 -5.36
CA GLN A 563 18.67 -12.07 -5.87
C GLN A 563 18.70 -10.76 -6.68
N PRO A 564 18.02 -10.67 -7.84
CA PRO A 564 17.97 -9.44 -8.60
C PRO A 564 17.38 -8.29 -7.76
N GLY A 565 18.04 -7.13 -7.76
CA GLY A 565 17.54 -5.91 -7.11
C GLY A 565 17.81 -5.80 -5.60
N THR A 566 18.51 -6.75 -4.98
CA THR A 566 18.93 -6.65 -3.57
C THR A 566 20.40 -6.23 -3.47
N ASP A 567 20.67 -4.92 -3.39
CA ASP A 567 22.04 -4.38 -3.22
C ASP A 567 22.51 -4.37 -1.76
N SER A 568 21.62 -4.61 -0.80
CA SER A 568 21.91 -4.55 0.63
C SER A 568 22.46 -5.89 1.16
N GLY A 569 23.52 -5.84 1.95
CA GLY A 569 24.27 -7.00 2.47
C GLY A 569 23.54 -7.88 3.50
N LEU A 570 22.22 -8.04 3.37
CA LEU A 570 21.40 -8.92 4.19
C LEU A 570 21.00 -10.14 3.36
N ASP A 571 21.31 -11.34 3.88
CA ASP A 571 20.79 -12.62 3.36
C ASP A 571 19.28 -12.69 3.64
N THR A 572 18.46 -11.98 2.87
CA THR A 572 17.03 -11.87 3.19
C THR A 572 16.16 -11.99 1.96
N LEU A 573 15.86 -13.24 1.61
CA LEU A 573 14.49 -13.66 1.34
C LEU A 573 14.41 -15.16 1.62
N ASN A 574 13.90 -15.51 2.80
CA ASN A 574 13.54 -16.88 3.11
C ASN A 574 12.25 -17.17 2.35
N VAL A 575 12.31 -17.99 1.31
CA VAL A 575 11.10 -18.70 0.87
C VAL A 575 10.85 -19.77 1.94
N PRO A 576 9.81 -19.63 2.80
CA PRO A 576 9.53 -20.65 3.80
C PRO A 576 9.34 -21.99 3.10
N GLY A 577 9.97 -23.02 3.67
CA GLY A 577 9.82 -24.40 3.24
C GLY A 577 8.38 -24.83 3.40
N SER A 578 7.59 -24.65 2.35
CA SER A 578 6.37 -25.44 2.22
C SER A 578 6.79 -26.81 1.70
N PRO A 579 6.06 -27.90 2.01
CA PRO A 579 6.30 -29.17 1.35
C PRO A 579 6.20 -28.95 -0.16
N VAL A 580 7.34 -28.96 -0.82
CA VAL A 580 7.41 -28.72 -2.24
C VAL A 580 7.08 -30.02 -2.95
N GLU A 581 5.82 -30.19 -3.33
CA GLU A 581 5.41 -31.36 -4.12
C GLU A 581 6.12 -31.41 -5.48
N GLN A 582 6.41 -30.26 -6.11
CA GLN A 582 7.13 -30.18 -7.38
C GLN A 582 7.94 -28.89 -7.49
N VAL A 583 9.24 -29.02 -7.71
CA VAL A 583 10.09 -27.90 -8.10
C VAL A 583 10.32 -27.91 -9.60
N SER A 584 10.09 -26.78 -10.26
CA SER A 584 10.69 -26.54 -11.57
C SER A 584 11.90 -25.65 -11.42
N ILE A 585 12.98 -26.01 -12.11
CA ILE A 585 14.16 -25.17 -12.23
C ILE A 585 14.32 -24.80 -13.70
N THR A 586 14.33 -23.50 -13.97
CA THR A 586 14.81 -22.96 -15.25
C THR A 586 16.21 -22.42 -15.02
N GLN A 587 17.16 -22.86 -15.83
CA GLN A 587 18.57 -22.49 -15.76
C GLN A 587 18.98 -21.80 -17.06
N ASP A 588 19.78 -20.76 -16.93
CA ASP A 588 20.62 -20.24 -18.01
C ASP A 588 22.08 -20.16 -17.52
N GLU A 589 22.99 -19.65 -18.35
CA GLU A 589 24.42 -19.61 -18.01
C GLU A 589 24.73 -18.70 -16.80
N ASN A 590 23.85 -17.75 -16.48
CA ASN A 590 24.06 -16.70 -15.48
C ASN A 590 22.97 -16.65 -14.40
N SER A 591 21.91 -17.44 -14.49
CA SER A 591 20.82 -17.39 -13.53
C SER A 591 20.08 -18.71 -13.43
N PHE A 592 19.37 -18.90 -12.33
CA PHE A 592 18.37 -19.94 -12.21
C PHE A 592 17.16 -19.44 -11.44
N THR A 593 15.99 -19.99 -11.78
CA THR A 593 14.76 -19.76 -11.03
C THR A 593 14.27 -21.06 -10.46
N VAL A 594 14.02 -21.07 -9.15
CA VAL A 594 13.36 -22.15 -8.44
C VAL A 594 11.91 -21.75 -8.18
N VAL A 595 10.97 -22.55 -8.69
CA VAL A 595 9.54 -22.36 -8.43
C VAL A 595 9.09 -23.35 -7.35
N SER A 596 8.66 -22.84 -6.21
CA SER A 596 8.01 -23.62 -5.15
C SER A 596 6.50 -23.59 -5.37
N PRO A 597 5.78 -24.72 -5.23
CA PRO A 597 4.33 -24.74 -5.25
C PRO A 597 3.79 -24.04 -4.00
N PRO A 598 2.53 -23.59 -4.04
CA PRO A 598 1.88 -23.01 -2.88
C PRO A 598 1.75 -24.03 -1.74
N LYS A 599 1.88 -23.58 -0.49
CA LYS A 599 1.69 -24.42 0.70
C LYS A 599 0.27 -24.98 0.80
N ASN A 600 -0.68 -24.13 0.46
CA ASN A 600 -2.11 -24.32 0.60
C ASN A 600 -2.81 -23.68 -0.62
N PRO A 601 -2.76 -24.30 -1.83
CA PRO A 601 -3.33 -23.75 -3.07
C PRO A 601 -4.83 -23.42 -3.01
N GLY A 602 -5.55 -23.93 -2.01
CA GLY A 602 -6.96 -23.66 -1.76
C GLY A 602 -7.25 -22.72 -0.59
N ALA A 603 -6.21 -22.25 0.13
CA ALA A 603 -6.41 -21.29 1.19
C ALA A 603 -6.85 -19.93 0.65
N SER A 604 -7.37 -19.13 1.55
CA SER A 604 -8.08 -17.88 1.27
C SER A 604 -7.27 -16.74 1.87
N ILE A 605 -6.81 -15.79 1.04
CA ILE A 605 -6.11 -14.58 1.53
C ILE A 605 -7.08 -13.43 1.85
N LEU A 606 -8.37 -13.62 1.60
CA LEU A 606 -9.43 -12.65 1.87
C LEU A 606 -10.45 -13.25 2.83
N HIS A 607 -10.67 -12.63 3.98
CA HIS A 607 -11.60 -13.14 4.97
C HIS A 607 -13.07 -12.82 4.64
N PRO A 608 -14.03 -13.60 5.15
CA PRO A 608 -15.46 -13.35 4.93
C PRO A 608 -15.93 -11.94 5.29
N ALA A 609 -15.42 -11.35 6.38
CA ALA A 609 -15.81 -9.99 6.76
C ALA A 609 -15.23 -8.92 5.83
N GLN A 610 -14.02 -9.12 5.28
CA GLN A 610 -13.43 -8.25 4.27
C GLN A 610 -14.24 -8.31 2.97
N MET A 611 -14.63 -9.51 2.51
CA MET A 611 -15.54 -9.65 1.37
C MET A 611 -16.90 -9.01 1.63
N SER A 612 -17.46 -9.17 2.84
CA SER A 612 -18.71 -8.51 3.24
C SER A 612 -18.57 -6.99 3.16
N PHE A 613 -17.47 -6.43 3.66
CA PHE A 613 -17.17 -5.00 3.55
C PHE A 613 -17.13 -4.58 2.08
N ILE A 614 -16.47 -5.33 1.20
CA ILE A 614 -16.40 -5.04 -0.24
C ILE A 614 -17.78 -5.11 -0.92
N LYS A 615 -18.59 -6.12 -0.58
CA LYS A 615 -19.95 -6.24 -1.11
C LYS A 615 -20.82 -5.05 -0.73
N PHE A 616 -20.54 -4.41 0.41
CA PHE A 616 -21.35 -3.36 1.03
C PHE A 616 -20.52 -2.13 1.45
N GLY A 617 -19.58 -1.69 0.60
CA GLY A 617 -18.50 -0.74 0.93
C GLY A 617 -18.90 0.52 1.72
N GLY A 618 -20.05 1.15 1.39
CA GLY A 618 -20.54 2.31 2.12
C GLY A 618 -21.60 2.01 3.19
N CYS A 619 -22.05 0.76 3.34
CA CYS A 619 -23.14 0.40 4.25
C CYS A 619 -22.66 0.24 5.69
N HIS A 620 -23.13 1.09 6.60
CA HIS A 620 -22.78 1.06 8.02
C HIS A 620 -23.42 -0.10 8.80
N THR A 621 -24.48 -0.71 8.26
CA THR A 621 -25.20 -1.82 8.90
C THR A 621 -24.71 -3.20 8.50
N ARG A 622 -23.75 -3.28 7.56
CA ARG A 622 -23.12 -4.52 7.08
C ARG A 622 -21.64 -4.53 7.42
N ALA A 623 -21.07 -5.73 7.63
CA ALA A 623 -19.71 -5.88 8.16
C ALA A 623 -19.50 -5.08 9.47
N LEU A 624 -20.53 -5.03 10.33
CA LEU A 624 -20.55 -4.11 11.47
C LEU A 624 -19.39 -4.34 12.44
N LYS A 625 -19.15 -5.60 12.85
CA LYS A 625 -18.05 -5.88 13.79
C LYS A 625 -16.71 -5.57 13.16
N TYR A 626 -16.51 -5.94 11.89
CA TYR A 626 -15.32 -5.60 11.13
C TYR A 626 -15.08 -4.09 11.11
N ARG A 627 -16.07 -3.30 10.72
CA ARG A 627 -15.99 -1.82 10.72
C ARG A 627 -15.70 -1.26 12.10
N THR A 628 -16.36 -1.78 13.14
CA THR A 628 -16.10 -1.35 14.52
C THR A 628 -14.65 -1.61 14.90
N CYS A 629 -14.14 -2.82 14.69
CA CYS A 629 -12.77 -3.19 15.02
C CYS A 629 -11.73 -2.40 14.20
N GLN A 630 -12.04 -2.10 12.93
CA GLN A 630 -11.23 -1.27 12.05
C GLN A 630 -11.31 0.24 12.37
N SER A 631 -12.35 0.71 13.06
CA SER A 631 -12.44 2.13 13.45
C SER A 631 -11.35 2.54 14.45
N PHE A 632 -10.81 1.57 15.21
CA PHE A 632 -9.67 1.78 16.11
C PHE A 632 -8.33 1.95 15.36
N SER A 633 -8.32 1.86 14.03
CA SER A 633 -7.18 2.28 13.21
C SER A 633 -6.90 3.77 13.34
N TYR A 634 -7.94 4.60 13.54
CA TYR A 634 -7.84 6.05 13.45
C TYR A 634 -7.78 6.78 14.78
N VAL A 635 -7.68 6.05 15.90
CA VAL A 635 -7.67 6.67 17.24
C VAL A 635 -6.24 6.98 17.68
N GLU A 636 -6.05 8.14 18.30
CA GLU A 636 -4.74 8.59 18.83
C GLU A 636 -4.39 7.94 20.18
N SER A 637 -5.39 7.42 20.88
CA SER A 637 -5.24 6.63 22.10
C SER A 637 -6.10 5.38 21.97
N CYS A 638 -5.75 4.26 22.61
CA CYS A 638 -6.53 3.03 22.51
C CYS A 638 -7.63 3.02 23.58
N PRO A 639 -8.89 3.40 23.26
CA PRO A 639 -9.97 3.21 24.19
C PRO A 639 -10.28 1.71 24.33
N ASP A 640 -11.04 1.37 25.36
CA ASP A 640 -11.58 0.02 25.50
C ASP A 640 -12.36 -0.35 24.23
N ARG A 641 -11.87 -1.38 23.54
CA ARG A 641 -12.54 -1.94 22.37
C ARG A 641 -13.46 -3.09 22.78
N PRO A 642 -14.51 -3.39 22.00
CA PRO A 642 -15.32 -4.57 22.26
C PRO A 642 -14.46 -5.83 22.29
N ALA A 643 -14.68 -6.72 23.27
CA ALA A 643 -13.88 -7.94 23.43
C ALA A 643 -13.84 -8.81 22.17
N TYR A 644 -14.90 -8.77 21.34
CA TYR A 644 -14.92 -9.51 20.08
C TYR A 644 -13.89 -9.04 19.05
N CYS A 645 -13.27 -7.87 19.24
CA CYS A 645 -12.18 -7.39 18.39
C CYS A 645 -10.84 -8.07 18.69
N ASP A 646 -10.74 -8.74 19.84
CA ASP A 646 -9.60 -9.59 20.20
C ASP A 646 -9.82 -11.06 19.79
N GLU A 647 -11.00 -11.39 19.27
CA GLU A 647 -11.39 -12.76 18.87
C GLU A 647 -11.60 -12.79 17.34
N GLU A 648 -10.58 -13.18 16.58
CA GLU A 648 -10.57 -13.18 15.11
C GLU A 648 -11.82 -13.84 14.50
N GLU A 649 -12.26 -14.95 15.09
CA GLU A 649 -13.43 -15.70 14.64
C GLU A 649 -14.72 -14.88 14.67
N GLN A 650 -14.81 -13.89 15.57
CA GLN A 650 -16.01 -13.09 15.75
C GLN A 650 -16.09 -11.90 14.81
N TRP A 651 -14.97 -11.21 14.54
CA TRP A 651 -14.97 -9.97 13.77
C TRP A 651 -14.50 -10.13 12.32
N LEU A 652 -13.74 -11.19 12.00
CA LEU A 652 -13.12 -11.37 10.69
C LEU A 652 -13.61 -12.61 9.93
N MET A 653 -13.81 -13.74 10.62
CA MET A 653 -14.09 -15.04 9.98
C MET A 653 -15.57 -15.34 9.72
N GLN A 654 -16.47 -14.40 10.04
CA GLN A 654 -17.92 -14.55 9.82
C GLN A 654 -18.42 -13.54 8.79
N GLU A 655 -19.38 -13.97 7.96
CA GLU A 655 -20.18 -13.04 7.17
C GLU A 655 -21.05 -12.20 8.09
N GLN A 656 -21.12 -10.88 7.85
CA GLN A 656 -21.70 -9.90 8.76
C GLN A 656 -22.66 -8.92 8.10
#